data_AF-A0A174K223-F1
#
_entry.id   AF-A0A174K223-F1
#
_cell.length_a   1.000
_cell.length_b   1.000
_cell.length_c   1.000
_cell.angle_alpha   90.00
_cell.angle_beta   90.00
_cell.angle_gamma   90.00
#
_symmetry.space_group_name_H-M   'P 1'
#
loop_
_entity.id
_entity.type
_entity.pdbx_description
1 polymer ?
#
loop_
_entity_poly.entity_id
_entity_poly.type
_entity_poly.pdbx_seq_one_letter_code
_entity_poly.pdbx_strand_id
1 'polypeptide(L)'
;MITDKQRQRDYEYEADYQSKSRYTTEQWTNILNSGQLDEKNISLLKQIYSSFNHAATLLQLSFESGRTQEDILSQLNSAGQLLGEANSMNPEVDYEGNEYWWYLFFWGKNTDAKTLELKMHPELTEAIGTLYPELEESYYAFMSDVERSLQTRYSQEDAVWIAAAVLLYEKYYCNPGISSDDILLMQYEVQTRSQKVYGQDVNANTITQICNADERGHRFNYLRDIYKYYRVSFPGEFEGERERPDPEEVDYDAYVYSILGYMKLSKLTDFIEHEYAHLVDESYVELTNANGFVRMAAYLSRQGGTPFSLDDTSDKALSLRADGEDASETFHKISEALLKEYPNFTYAAKGDWYVPESSTVTDVLQDILYIPSYAGHNAFIGIRTVLDEDKLNIEVSLNLPCVSDEEVMLDIHDKCNMLTLMTAAPFQVTLVPSESSDLSPSGDKIKAFVLYHYDDFKTMSEEDIVGLFSTSLEIFASYYTDICQNYYPAIEDDGNVEIGTETGDSSETGTDSVTDPLAAALGSKLTYRPAADVQGPQIIYKEGGTPASTDFITKAIQGYGTTPASDERTYENETASNISADSTSAGDEEFSSFVNKAALEGDDEEIPARKTGNYSGRNTSITGAGSSAGSNRTSDSSSINTASAGFSGNSSFASDATSSAAAVGAATGAGSGTPVTANVSITPDSVWPYPDNAIASTHPDRKEQNFRLYPKNTLIKGPVKTGKFHQAIMTAVGIIEGKDSNMMNIEPVPDVLEHYQQYVDEGRILHISYPDINSDGYDGFIERKRGPFIEDGIFKQFANKCADGRYVVMMEEVDLNWMHLFRETAVLLRENRREGTSSETAITLPFSKEKFRLPSNLYIVATCDSIVCEDTILGAIDHDFFIRPVSPEPEILHGMRVEGISLQRLMTTINMRLSYFLGADYQLGEGFFLQSPDKDSFISLCRVFREQLVPLLEKWFDGDIERIRYVLGDNGKSRPDTIFFQEIPFRDGLFKGELPDSFDKERRIYRCNEDAFYNPKSYIDIYD
;
A
#
# COMPACT_ATOMS: atom_id res chain seq x y z
N MET A 1 21.79 22.52 26.83
CA MET A 1 22.12 21.42 25.91
C MET A 1 20.86 20.86 25.26
N ILE A 2 19.94 20.24 26.00
CA ILE A 2 18.68 19.70 25.44
C ILE A 2 17.85 20.82 24.78
N THR A 3 17.59 21.90 25.51
CA THR A 3 16.95 23.13 25.01
C THR A 3 17.74 23.91 23.95
N ASP A 4 18.98 23.51 23.65
CA ASP A 4 19.78 24.09 22.55
C ASP A 4 19.67 23.23 21.30
N LYS A 5 19.64 21.89 21.43
CA LYS A 5 19.26 20.98 20.35
C LYS A 5 17.85 21.26 19.84
N GLN A 6 16.87 21.44 20.73
CA GLN A 6 15.49 21.70 20.30
C GLN A 6 15.39 23.00 19.51
N ARG A 7 15.96 24.10 20.03
CA ARG A 7 16.01 25.38 19.30
C ARG A 7 16.80 25.28 17.98
N GLN A 8 17.82 24.42 17.88
CA GLN A 8 18.48 24.15 16.61
C GLN A 8 17.53 23.44 15.62
N ARG A 9 16.81 22.41 16.05
CA ARG A 9 15.76 21.76 15.24
C ARG A 9 14.66 22.74 14.82
N ASP A 10 14.34 23.72 15.65
CA ASP A 10 13.36 24.77 15.32
C ASP A 10 13.91 25.80 14.31
N TYR A 11 15.22 26.04 14.30
CA TYR A 11 15.91 26.82 13.25
C TYR A 11 16.15 26.06 11.94
N GLU A 12 16.08 24.72 11.96
CA GLU A 12 16.26 23.86 10.78
C GLU A 12 14.95 23.68 9.96
N TYR A 13 13.82 24.16 10.48
CA TYR A 13 12.57 24.27 9.72
C TYR A 13 12.57 25.46 8.74
N GLU A 14 11.77 25.35 7.68
CA GLU A 14 11.66 26.37 6.62
C GLU A 14 11.19 27.74 7.15
N ALA A 15 11.53 28.82 6.43
CA ALA A 15 11.33 30.18 6.90
C ALA A 15 9.87 30.58 7.16
N ASP A 16 8.89 29.84 6.62
CA ASP A 16 7.47 30.06 6.87
C ASP A 16 7.03 29.61 8.28
N TYR A 17 7.77 28.69 8.92
CA TYR A 17 7.61 28.31 10.34
C TYR A 17 8.22 29.36 11.31
N GLN A 18 8.35 30.63 10.89
CA GLN A 18 8.90 31.72 11.72
C GLN A 18 7.86 32.79 12.08
N SER A 19 6.57 32.52 11.84
CA SER A 19 5.48 33.33 12.38
C SER A 19 5.44 33.21 13.90
N LYS A 20 5.35 34.35 14.60
CA LYS A 20 5.39 34.36 16.08
C LYS A 20 4.08 33.90 16.68
N SER A 21 4.15 33.10 17.75
CA SER A 21 2.97 32.78 18.55
C SER A 21 2.28 34.06 19.04
N ARG A 22 0.94 34.01 19.10
CA ARG A 22 0.11 35.14 19.58
C ARG A 22 0.11 35.25 21.11
N TYR A 23 0.58 34.22 21.81
CA TYR A 23 0.61 34.11 23.26
C TYR A 23 2.02 33.79 23.76
N THR A 24 2.41 34.38 24.90
CA THR A 24 3.65 34.04 25.61
C THR A 24 3.50 32.78 26.47
N THR A 25 4.60 32.16 26.88
CA THR A 25 4.61 30.99 27.77
C THR A 25 3.81 31.19 29.05
N GLU A 26 3.89 32.38 29.68
CA GLU A 26 3.07 32.71 30.85
C GLU A 26 1.57 32.71 30.52
N GLN A 27 1.17 33.20 29.34
CA GLN A 27 -0.23 33.18 28.91
C GLN A 27 -0.71 31.76 28.63
N TRP A 28 0.08 30.92 27.94
CA TRP A 28 -0.25 29.51 27.75
C TRP A 28 -0.38 28.75 29.07
N THR A 29 0.55 28.98 30.00
CA THR A 29 0.51 28.39 31.35
C THR A 29 -0.79 28.77 32.08
N ASN A 30 -1.26 30.01 31.94
CA ASN A 30 -2.55 30.43 32.49
C ASN A 30 -3.75 29.81 31.74
N ILE A 31 -3.74 29.79 30.40
CA ILE A 31 -4.82 29.21 29.57
C ILE A 31 -5.05 27.74 29.95
N LEU A 32 -3.98 26.93 29.98
CA LEU A 32 -4.02 25.51 30.30
C LEU A 32 -4.55 25.21 31.72
N ASN A 33 -4.32 26.10 32.69
CA ASN A 33 -4.85 25.97 34.06
C ASN A 33 -6.22 26.62 34.27
N SER A 34 -6.70 27.45 33.34
CA SER A 34 -7.92 28.26 33.51
C SER A 34 -9.22 27.52 33.24
N GLY A 35 -9.16 26.34 32.62
CA GLY A 35 -10.34 25.62 32.13
C GLY A 35 -10.97 26.21 30.86
N GLN A 36 -10.25 27.10 30.14
CA GLN A 36 -10.67 27.60 28.81
C GLN A 36 -10.60 26.52 27.72
N LEU A 37 -9.73 25.52 27.89
CA LEU A 37 -9.71 24.29 27.11
C LEU A 37 -10.24 23.15 27.99
N ASP A 38 -11.01 22.24 27.38
CA ASP A 38 -11.48 21.03 28.06
C ASP A 38 -10.40 19.94 28.08
N GLU A 39 -10.65 18.90 28.86
CA GLU A 39 -9.73 17.77 29.03
C GLU A 39 -9.44 17.03 27.72
N LYS A 40 -10.41 16.96 26.79
CA LYS A 40 -10.23 16.34 25.47
C LYS A 40 -9.26 17.12 24.58
N ASN A 41 -9.33 18.45 24.60
CA ASN A 41 -8.40 19.30 23.88
C ASN A 41 -7.00 19.29 24.53
N ILE A 42 -6.92 19.32 25.86
CA ILE A 42 -5.64 19.18 26.57
C ILE A 42 -4.99 17.81 26.29
N SER A 43 -5.78 16.73 26.19
CA SER A 43 -5.27 15.40 25.82
C SER A 43 -4.69 15.38 24.40
N LEU A 44 -5.40 15.94 23.42
CA LEU A 44 -4.91 16.03 22.03
C LEU A 44 -3.64 16.91 21.90
N LEU A 45 -3.54 18.00 22.67
CA LEU A 45 -2.29 18.78 22.76
C LEU A 45 -1.14 17.96 23.37
N LYS A 46 -1.39 17.13 24.38
CA LYS A 46 -0.37 16.23 24.97
C LYS A 46 0.07 15.12 24.00
N GLN A 47 -0.83 14.61 23.17
CA GLN A 47 -0.49 13.65 22.12
C GLN A 47 0.50 14.28 21.13
N ILE A 48 0.17 15.44 20.56
CA ILE A 48 1.03 16.15 19.59
C ILE A 48 2.36 16.61 20.23
N TYR A 49 2.35 16.97 21.52
CA TYR A 49 3.57 17.25 22.28
C TYR A 49 4.49 16.02 22.39
N SER A 50 3.92 14.82 22.47
CA SER A 50 4.67 13.56 22.60
C SER A 50 5.27 13.09 21.27
N SER A 51 4.69 13.51 20.14
CA SER A 51 5.17 13.20 18.79
C SER A 51 6.58 13.78 18.52
N PHE A 52 7.33 13.15 17.61
CA PHE A 52 8.72 13.51 17.31
C PHE A 52 8.87 15.02 17.00
N ASN A 53 9.82 15.68 17.67
CA ASN A 53 10.06 17.13 17.51
C ASN A 53 8.83 18.04 17.79
N HIS A 54 7.83 17.54 18.53
CA HIS A 54 6.52 18.20 18.78
C HIS A 54 5.74 18.53 17.50
N ALA A 55 5.90 17.67 16.48
CA ALA A 55 5.20 17.74 15.21
C ALA A 55 4.55 16.39 14.88
N ALA A 56 3.36 16.44 14.28
CA ALA A 56 2.60 15.25 13.85
C ALA A 56 1.81 15.55 12.57
N THR A 57 1.60 14.55 11.72
CA THR A 57 0.65 14.67 10.61
C THR A 57 -0.77 14.36 11.09
N LEU A 58 -1.79 14.95 10.46
CA LEU A 58 -3.18 14.53 10.69
C LEU A 58 -3.35 13.04 10.42
N LEU A 59 -2.64 12.48 9.43
CA LEU A 59 -2.62 11.04 9.16
C LEU A 59 -2.12 10.22 10.37
N GLN A 60 -0.96 10.57 10.94
CA GLN A 60 -0.45 9.93 12.16
C GLN A 60 -1.45 10.02 13.31
N LEU A 61 -1.99 11.21 13.59
CA LEU A 61 -2.95 11.39 14.69
C LEU A 61 -4.26 10.62 14.45
N SER A 62 -4.71 10.52 13.20
CA SER A 62 -5.89 9.75 12.80
C SER A 62 -5.71 8.26 13.04
N PHE A 63 -4.51 7.74 12.74
CA PHE A 63 -4.11 6.37 12.99
C PHE A 63 -3.98 6.05 14.49
N GLU A 64 -3.22 6.86 15.23
CA GLU A 64 -3.00 6.69 16.67
C GLU A 64 -4.29 6.79 17.52
N SER A 65 -5.30 7.54 17.07
CA SER A 65 -6.53 7.79 17.84
C SER A 65 -7.79 7.10 17.29
N GLY A 66 -7.71 6.37 16.18
CA GLY A 66 -8.87 5.70 15.57
C GLY A 66 -9.97 6.65 15.07
N ARG A 67 -9.61 7.87 14.68
CA ARG A 67 -10.54 8.96 14.27
C ARG A 67 -10.21 9.46 12.88
N THR A 68 -11.12 10.19 12.22
CA THR A 68 -10.80 10.77 10.91
C THR A 68 -9.87 12.00 11.04
N GLN A 69 -9.13 12.31 9.97
CA GLN A 69 -8.34 13.55 9.90
C GLN A 69 -9.23 14.80 10.04
N GLU A 70 -10.47 14.73 9.53
CA GLU A 70 -11.49 15.79 9.66
C GLU A 70 -11.95 15.99 11.11
N ASP A 71 -12.20 14.91 11.88
CA ASP A 71 -12.59 14.99 13.30
C ASP A 71 -11.52 15.68 14.16
N ILE A 72 -10.25 15.43 13.85
CA ILE A 72 -9.10 15.98 14.59
C ILE A 72 -8.91 17.45 14.23
N LEU A 73 -8.94 17.79 12.94
CA LEU A 73 -8.82 19.17 12.46
C LEU A 73 -10.01 20.03 12.92
N SER A 74 -11.22 19.48 12.90
CA SER A 74 -12.45 20.09 13.43
C SER A 74 -12.35 20.35 14.93
N GLN A 75 -11.86 19.37 15.71
CA GLN A 75 -11.62 19.57 17.13
C GLN A 75 -10.61 20.71 17.39
N LEU A 76 -9.45 20.71 16.71
CA LEU A 76 -8.44 21.75 16.88
C LEU A 76 -8.93 23.14 16.46
N ASN A 77 -9.75 23.23 15.42
CA ASN A 77 -10.44 24.47 15.05
C ASN A 77 -11.44 24.92 16.11
N SER A 78 -12.25 24.02 16.68
CA SER A 78 -13.19 24.37 17.75
C SER A 78 -12.47 24.87 19.03
N ALA A 79 -11.35 24.24 19.39
CA ALA A 79 -10.50 24.68 20.50
C ALA A 79 -9.89 26.06 20.25
N GLY A 80 -9.43 26.31 19.02
CA GLY A 80 -8.87 27.59 18.61
C GLY A 80 -9.93 28.69 18.58
N GLN A 81 -11.14 28.40 18.11
CA GLN A 81 -12.27 29.34 18.11
C GLN A 81 -12.64 29.78 19.53
N LEU A 82 -12.71 28.84 20.49
CA LEU A 82 -12.99 29.16 21.89
C LEU A 82 -11.96 30.14 22.49
N LEU A 83 -10.67 29.94 22.22
CA LEU A 83 -9.62 30.88 22.62
C LEU A 83 -9.68 32.19 21.84
N GLY A 84 -10.02 32.14 20.55
CA GLY A 84 -10.15 33.30 19.67
C GLY A 84 -11.27 34.25 20.10
N GLU A 85 -12.46 33.72 20.33
CA GLU A 85 -13.61 34.47 20.85
C GLU A 85 -13.32 35.07 22.24
N ALA A 86 -12.74 34.28 23.15
CA ALA A 86 -12.37 34.73 24.49
C ALA A 86 -11.35 35.88 24.50
N ASN A 87 -10.48 35.96 23.49
CA ASN A 87 -9.40 36.97 23.38
C ASN A 87 -9.62 38.00 22.26
N SER A 88 -10.79 37.99 21.60
CA SER A 88 -11.12 38.88 20.46
C SER A 88 -10.12 38.82 19.30
N MET A 89 -9.70 37.60 18.94
CA MET A 89 -8.91 37.32 17.73
C MET A 89 -9.83 36.93 16.55
N ASN A 90 -9.29 37.00 15.33
CA ASN A 90 -9.96 36.57 14.10
C ASN A 90 -9.42 35.20 13.65
N PRO A 91 -10.16 34.42 12.86
CA PRO A 91 -9.60 33.27 12.15
C PRO A 91 -8.59 33.73 11.08
N GLU A 92 -7.73 32.80 10.64
CA GLU A 92 -7.07 32.92 9.34
C GLU A 92 -7.89 32.13 8.29
N VAL A 93 -7.70 32.41 7.00
CA VAL A 93 -8.56 31.91 5.91
C VAL A 93 -7.71 31.19 4.88
N ASP A 94 -8.15 30.01 4.43
CA ASP A 94 -7.41 29.18 3.48
C ASP A 94 -7.62 29.61 2.01
N TYR A 95 -7.11 28.79 1.07
CA TYR A 95 -7.21 29.04 -0.37
C TYR A 95 -8.62 28.87 -0.96
N GLU A 96 -9.52 28.17 -0.26
CA GLU A 96 -10.90 27.93 -0.69
C GLU A 96 -11.89 28.92 -0.06
N GLY A 97 -11.48 29.57 1.04
CA GLY A 97 -12.28 30.53 1.80
C GLY A 97 -12.76 30.01 3.15
N ASN A 98 -12.25 28.87 3.62
CA ASN A 98 -12.61 28.29 4.93
C ASN A 98 -11.86 29.01 6.05
N GLU A 99 -12.56 29.34 7.13
CA GLU A 99 -11.99 29.92 8.35
C GLU A 99 -11.35 28.83 9.22
N TYR A 100 -10.11 29.03 9.67
CA TYR A 100 -9.39 28.13 10.56
C TYR A 100 -8.73 28.84 11.74
N TRP A 101 -8.59 28.09 12.84
CA TRP A 101 -8.16 28.58 14.15
C TRP A 101 -7.03 27.74 14.78
N TRP A 102 -6.73 26.55 14.24
CA TRP A 102 -5.63 25.70 14.74
C TRP A 102 -4.26 26.40 14.70
N TYR A 103 -4.10 27.43 13.86
CA TYR A 103 -2.90 28.28 13.75
C TYR A 103 -2.49 28.94 15.08
N LEU A 104 -3.42 29.09 16.03
CA LEU A 104 -3.15 29.61 17.36
C LEU A 104 -2.20 28.70 18.16
N PHE A 105 -2.25 27.38 17.94
CA PHE A 105 -1.43 26.38 18.65
C PHE A 105 -0.24 25.87 17.83
N PHE A 106 -0.36 25.87 16.49
CA PHE A 106 0.60 25.24 15.58
C PHE A 106 1.00 26.12 14.40
N TRP A 107 2.21 25.90 13.89
CA TRP A 107 2.51 26.06 12.47
C TRP A 107 2.00 24.84 11.69
N GLY A 108 1.73 24.96 10.39
CA GLY A 108 1.31 23.80 9.60
C GLY A 108 1.67 23.90 8.13
N LYS A 109 1.90 22.74 7.51
CA LYS A 109 2.35 22.57 6.10
C LYS A 109 1.78 21.28 5.52
N ASN A 110 1.37 21.30 4.25
CA ASN A 110 1.02 20.07 3.54
C ASN A 110 2.28 19.28 3.16
N THR A 111 2.30 18.00 3.52
CA THR A 111 3.37 17.05 3.21
C THR A 111 3.22 16.47 1.79
N ASP A 112 4.28 15.83 1.28
CA ASP A 112 4.25 15.10 0.00
C ASP A 112 3.14 14.01 -0.04
N ALA A 113 2.80 13.45 1.13
CA ALA A 113 1.71 12.50 1.33
C ALA A 113 0.31 13.16 1.35
N LYS A 114 0.20 14.44 1.01
CA LYS A 114 -1.05 15.24 0.95
C LYS A 114 -1.82 15.36 2.27
N THR A 115 -1.19 15.07 3.40
CA THR A 115 -1.71 15.32 4.75
C THR A 115 -1.04 16.55 5.37
N LEU A 116 -1.77 17.26 6.23
CA LEU A 116 -1.28 18.43 6.96
C LEU A 116 -0.39 17.99 8.12
N GLU A 117 0.87 18.41 8.13
CA GLU A 117 1.72 18.42 9.33
C GLU A 117 1.31 19.62 10.21
N LEU A 118 1.21 19.38 11.52
CA LEU A 118 1.05 20.40 12.55
C LEU A 118 2.25 20.34 13.50
N LYS A 119 2.96 21.47 13.67
CA LYS A 119 4.08 21.62 14.60
C LYS A 119 3.76 22.64 15.68
N MET A 120 3.94 22.27 16.95
CA MET A 120 3.58 23.10 18.10
C MET A 120 4.44 24.37 18.21
N HIS A 121 3.81 25.50 18.57
CA HIS A 121 4.54 26.75 18.88
C HIS A 121 5.45 26.56 20.10
N PRO A 122 6.72 27.03 20.08
CA PRO A 122 7.66 26.86 21.20
C PRO A 122 7.15 27.39 22.55
N GLU A 123 6.41 28.50 22.55
CA GLU A 123 5.81 29.07 23.77
C GLU A 123 4.70 28.18 24.37
N LEU A 124 4.05 27.33 23.57
CA LEU A 124 3.08 26.33 24.04
C LEU A 124 3.81 25.08 24.52
N THR A 125 4.84 24.63 23.81
CA THR A 125 5.72 23.52 24.20
C THR A 125 6.35 23.76 25.59
N GLU A 126 6.94 24.94 25.82
CA GLU A 126 7.55 25.32 27.10
C GLU A 126 6.52 25.35 28.24
N ALA A 127 5.29 25.78 27.96
CA ALA A 127 4.20 25.79 28.94
C ALA A 127 3.67 24.38 29.27
N ILE A 128 3.61 23.48 28.28
CA ILE A 128 3.19 22.08 28.50
C ILE A 128 4.23 21.31 29.33
N GLY A 129 5.53 21.41 28.99
CA GLY A 129 6.60 20.77 29.78
C GLY A 129 6.63 21.26 31.23
N THR A 130 6.54 22.58 31.43
CA THR A 130 6.48 23.22 32.75
C THR A 130 5.29 22.74 33.61
N LEU A 131 4.17 22.37 32.98
CA LEU A 131 2.97 21.89 33.69
C LEU A 131 2.88 20.37 33.84
N TYR A 132 3.56 19.60 32.98
CA TYR A 132 3.55 18.15 32.99
C TYR A 132 4.98 17.57 32.91
N PRO A 133 5.80 17.68 33.97
CA PRO A 133 7.22 17.28 33.92
C PRO A 133 7.45 15.81 33.59
N GLU A 134 6.53 14.93 34.01
CA GLU A 134 6.55 13.49 33.69
C GLU A 134 6.42 13.24 32.17
N LEU A 135 5.66 14.10 31.47
CA LEU A 135 5.49 14.04 30.01
C LEU A 135 6.74 14.56 29.29
N GLU A 136 7.37 15.62 29.81
CA GLU A 136 8.64 16.15 29.30
C GLU A 136 9.79 15.13 29.49
N GLU A 137 9.83 14.42 30.62
CA GLU A 137 10.79 13.34 30.88
C GLU A 137 10.59 12.16 29.92
N SER A 138 9.36 11.69 29.72
CA SER A 138 9.07 10.62 28.74
C SER A 138 9.38 11.04 27.30
N TYR A 139 9.10 12.30 26.94
CA TYR A 139 9.39 12.85 25.61
C TYR A 139 10.90 12.86 25.34
N TYR A 140 11.74 13.33 26.26
CA TYR A 140 13.18 13.33 26.06
C TYR A 140 13.80 11.93 26.09
N ALA A 141 13.22 10.97 26.81
CA ALA A 141 13.61 9.57 26.72
C ALA A 141 13.36 9.01 25.30
N PHE A 142 12.13 9.15 24.80
CA PHE A 142 11.76 8.78 23.43
C PHE A 142 12.65 9.46 22.37
N MET A 143 12.85 10.77 22.46
CA MET A 143 13.74 11.50 21.53
C MET A 143 15.19 11.03 21.62
N SER A 144 15.67 10.61 22.79
CA SER A 144 17.02 10.04 22.95
C SER A 144 17.15 8.66 22.30
N ASP A 145 16.09 7.84 22.35
CA ASP A 145 16.07 6.52 21.71
C ASP A 145 15.91 6.62 20.19
N VAL A 146 15.12 7.56 19.68
CA VAL A 146 15.08 7.88 18.23
C VAL A 146 16.42 8.47 17.77
N GLU A 147 17.03 9.40 18.51
CA GLU A 147 18.36 9.92 18.18
C GLU A 147 19.45 8.83 18.21
N ARG A 148 19.34 7.79 19.07
CA ARG A 148 20.20 6.61 19.03
C ARG A 148 19.94 5.77 17.77
N SER A 149 18.68 5.49 17.48
CA SER A 149 18.24 4.64 16.37
C SER A 149 18.66 5.20 15.00
N LEU A 150 18.57 6.51 14.82
CA LEU A 150 19.04 7.22 13.62
C LEU A 150 20.57 7.21 13.44
N GLN A 151 21.34 6.68 14.40
CA GLN A 151 22.78 6.44 14.29
C GLN A 151 23.13 4.96 14.04
N THR A 152 22.17 4.05 14.16
CA THR A 152 22.32 2.63 13.83
C THR A 152 22.64 2.47 12.33
N ARG A 153 23.54 1.54 12.01
CA ARG A 153 23.96 1.26 10.63
C ARG A 153 23.65 -0.18 10.26
N TYR A 154 22.61 -0.32 9.44
CA TYR A 154 22.19 -1.58 8.83
C TYR A 154 23.13 -1.98 7.68
N SER A 155 23.16 -3.27 7.30
CA SER A 155 23.78 -3.66 6.03
C SER A 155 22.96 -3.14 4.85
N GLN A 156 23.51 -3.25 3.64
CA GLN A 156 22.77 -2.86 2.44
C GLN A 156 21.56 -3.80 2.19
N GLU A 157 21.67 -5.05 2.63
CA GLU A 157 20.63 -6.07 2.56
C GLU A 157 19.55 -5.89 3.65
N ASP A 158 19.91 -5.66 4.90
CA ASP A 158 18.91 -5.41 5.97
C ASP A 158 18.10 -4.14 5.68
N ALA A 159 18.75 -3.11 5.16
CA ALA A 159 18.10 -1.88 4.74
C ALA A 159 17.07 -2.10 3.61
N VAL A 160 17.24 -3.14 2.78
CA VAL A 160 16.23 -3.57 1.79
C VAL A 160 15.03 -4.23 2.46
N TRP A 161 15.23 -5.13 3.42
CA TRP A 161 14.12 -5.74 4.17
C TRP A 161 13.34 -4.70 4.98
N ILE A 162 14.03 -3.88 5.79
CA ILE A 162 13.42 -2.84 6.62
C ILE A 162 12.62 -1.85 5.75
N ALA A 163 13.18 -1.43 4.61
CA ALA A 163 12.47 -0.56 3.69
C ALA A 163 11.21 -1.20 3.08
N ALA A 164 11.27 -2.47 2.70
CA ALA A 164 10.12 -3.19 2.16
C ALA A 164 9.04 -3.40 3.24
N ALA A 165 9.42 -3.82 4.45
CA ALA A 165 8.49 -3.98 5.58
C ALA A 165 7.78 -2.66 5.94
N VAL A 166 8.51 -1.53 5.98
CA VAL A 166 7.91 -0.21 6.18
C VAL A 166 6.93 0.15 5.06
N LEU A 167 7.29 -0.09 3.78
CA LEU A 167 6.40 0.21 2.66
C LEU A 167 5.13 -0.64 2.65
N LEU A 168 5.21 -1.91 3.07
CA LEU A 168 4.04 -2.77 3.23
C LEU A 168 3.15 -2.28 4.38
N TYR A 169 3.73 -1.90 5.52
CA TYR A 169 3.01 -1.32 6.67
C TYR A 169 2.25 -0.05 6.25
N GLU A 170 2.93 0.85 5.54
CA GLU A 170 2.34 2.08 5.00
C GLU A 170 1.22 1.80 3.99
N LYS A 171 1.41 0.85 3.04
CA LYS A 171 0.37 0.48 2.06
C LYS A 171 -0.84 -0.19 2.72
N TYR A 172 -0.64 -1.10 3.68
CA TYR A 172 -1.72 -1.83 4.35
C TYR A 172 -2.64 -0.88 5.14
N TYR A 173 -2.06 -0.12 6.06
CA TYR A 173 -2.85 0.73 6.96
C TYR A 173 -3.44 1.98 6.28
N CYS A 174 -2.90 2.42 5.15
CA CYS A 174 -3.53 3.49 4.35
C CYS A 174 -4.66 2.98 3.42
N ASN A 175 -4.82 1.67 3.22
CA ASN A 175 -5.81 1.09 2.30
C ASN A 175 -6.60 -0.05 2.97
N PRO A 176 -7.63 0.27 3.77
CA PRO A 176 -8.46 -0.75 4.45
C PRO A 176 -9.09 -1.73 3.44
N GLY A 177 -8.74 -3.02 3.55
CA GLY A 177 -9.21 -4.06 2.63
C GLY A 177 -8.41 -4.21 1.34
N ILE A 178 -7.14 -3.77 1.32
CA ILE A 178 -6.18 -4.06 0.24
C ILE A 178 -6.04 -5.58 0.00
N SER A 179 -5.80 -5.99 -1.25
CA SER A 179 -5.60 -7.40 -1.64
C SER A 179 -4.12 -7.82 -1.69
N SER A 180 -3.86 -9.12 -1.78
CA SER A 180 -2.53 -9.70 -2.01
C SER A 180 -1.89 -9.24 -3.33
N ASP A 181 -2.69 -9.03 -4.38
CA ASP A 181 -2.25 -8.52 -5.67
C ASP A 181 -1.97 -6.99 -5.63
N ASP A 182 -2.68 -6.25 -4.78
CA ASP A 182 -2.57 -4.78 -4.69
C ASP A 182 -1.46 -4.30 -3.73
N ILE A 183 -1.08 -5.10 -2.72
CA ILE A 183 -0.07 -4.71 -1.71
C ILE A 183 1.38 -4.74 -2.24
N LEU A 184 1.59 -5.29 -3.44
CA LEU A 184 2.91 -5.49 -4.03
C LEU A 184 3.72 -4.18 -4.18
N LEU A 185 5.03 -4.28 -4.04
CA LEU A 185 5.97 -3.16 -4.11
C LEU A 185 6.68 -3.10 -5.47
N MET A 186 6.95 -1.89 -5.96
CA MET A 186 7.81 -1.69 -7.12
C MET A 186 9.29 -1.62 -6.71
N GLN A 187 10.19 -2.10 -7.57
CA GLN A 187 11.64 -2.12 -7.29
C GLN A 187 12.16 -0.74 -6.87
N TYR A 188 11.70 0.34 -7.52
CA TYR A 188 12.14 1.70 -7.23
C TYR A 188 11.62 2.22 -5.87
N GLU A 189 10.46 1.75 -5.38
CA GLU A 189 9.94 2.10 -4.05
C GLU A 189 10.89 1.55 -2.98
N VAL A 190 11.17 0.24 -3.06
CA VAL A 190 12.11 -0.45 -2.17
C VAL A 190 13.51 0.16 -2.25
N GLN A 191 14.00 0.48 -3.45
CA GLN A 191 15.31 1.11 -3.64
C GLN A 191 15.38 2.51 -3.02
N THR A 192 14.38 3.36 -3.26
CA THR A 192 14.35 4.74 -2.74
C THR A 192 14.19 4.75 -1.21
N ARG A 193 13.41 3.82 -0.63
CA ARG A 193 13.25 3.74 0.83
C ARG A 193 14.46 3.09 1.51
N SER A 194 15.09 2.08 0.90
CA SER A 194 16.32 1.47 1.43
C SER A 194 17.52 2.39 1.36
N GLN A 195 17.64 3.26 0.34
CA GLN A 195 18.62 4.36 0.31
C GLN A 195 18.48 5.29 1.54
N LYS A 196 17.25 5.60 1.98
CA LYS A 196 17.01 6.41 3.18
C LYS A 196 17.40 5.69 4.49
N VAL A 197 17.24 4.37 4.55
CA VAL A 197 17.63 3.55 5.72
C VAL A 197 19.14 3.29 5.77
N TYR A 198 19.79 3.09 4.61
CA TYR A 198 21.21 2.78 4.47
C TYR A 198 22.12 4.04 4.45
N GLY A 199 21.56 5.19 4.08
CA GLY A 199 22.28 6.47 3.97
C GLY A 199 23.27 6.56 2.79
N GLN A 200 23.19 5.63 1.84
CA GLN A 200 24.02 5.51 0.64
C GLN A 200 23.22 4.87 -0.51
N ASP A 201 23.76 4.92 -1.73
CA ASP A 201 23.13 4.30 -2.90
C ASP A 201 23.01 2.77 -2.77
N VAL A 202 21.79 2.28 -2.62
CA VAL A 202 21.47 0.85 -2.70
C VAL A 202 21.46 0.44 -4.17
N ASN A 203 22.29 -0.56 -4.50
CA ASN A 203 22.36 -1.15 -5.83
C ASN A 203 21.07 -1.93 -6.17
N ALA A 204 20.50 -1.67 -7.34
CA ALA A 204 19.37 -2.39 -7.91
C ALA A 204 19.51 -3.93 -7.83
N ASN A 205 20.72 -4.47 -8.07
CA ASN A 205 20.98 -5.91 -8.02
C ASN A 205 20.86 -6.51 -6.61
N THR A 206 20.99 -5.70 -5.55
CA THR A 206 20.78 -6.20 -4.19
C THR A 206 19.32 -6.58 -3.98
N ILE A 207 18.39 -5.79 -4.53
CA ILE A 207 16.95 -6.09 -4.51
C ILE A 207 16.62 -7.23 -5.47
N THR A 208 17.09 -7.19 -6.72
CA THR A 208 16.65 -8.15 -7.76
C THR A 208 17.32 -9.52 -7.68
N GLN A 209 18.53 -9.63 -7.09
CA GLN A 209 19.34 -10.86 -7.12
C GLN A 209 19.85 -11.33 -5.74
N ILE A 210 20.17 -10.42 -4.81
CA ILE A 210 20.81 -10.81 -3.53
C ILE A 210 19.77 -11.14 -2.46
N CYS A 211 18.70 -10.34 -2.40
CA CYS A 211 17.62 -10.41 -1.42
C CYS A 211 16.32 -11.05 -1.97
N ASN A 212 16.30 -11.45 -3.24
CA ASN A 212 15.15 -12.03 -3.93
C ASN A 212 15.29 -13.56 -3.99
N ALA A 213 14.43 -14.29 -3.27
CA ALA A 213 14.50 -15.74 -3.16
C ALA A 213 14.22 -16.48 -4.49
N ASP A 214 13.58 -15.83 -5.46
CA ASP A 214 13.29 -16.42 -6.78
C ASP A 214 14.49 -16.43 -7.75
N GLU A 215 15.54 -15.63 -7.48
CA GLU A 215 16.66 -15.42 -8.43
C GLU A 215 17.88 -16.30 -8.12
N ARG A 216 18.55 -16.80 -9.17
CA ARG A 216 19.61 -17.82 -9.02
C ARG A 216 20.90 -17.25 -8.42
N GLY A 217 21.10 -17.55 -7.14
CA GLY A 217 22.27 -17.10 -6.38
C GLY A 217 21.96 -16.06 -5.30
N HIS A 218 20.68 -15.95 -4.90
CA HIS A 218 20.25 -15.26 -3.70
C HIS A 218 21.09 -15.63 -2.46
N ARG A 219 21.18 -14.69 -1.51
CA ARG A 219 21.91 -14.85 -0.23
C ARG A 219 21.04 -14.61 0.99
N PHE A 220 19.88 -14.00 0.80
CA PHE A 220 18.88 -13.68 1.80
C PHE A 220 17.51 -13.84 1.12
N ASN A 221 16.54 -14.38 1.84
CA ASN A 221 15.21 -14.71 1.31
C ASN A 221 14.20 -13.63 1.72
N TYR A 222 14.59 -12.36 1.59
CA TYR A 222 13.84 -11.22 2.11
C TYR A 222 12.64 -10.85 1.23
N LEU A 223 12.73 -11.09 -0.07
CA LEU A 223 11.76 -10.69 -1.08
C LEU A 223 11.43 -11.83 -2.05
N ARG A 224 10.27 -11.72 -2.68
CA ARG A 224 9.74 -12.60 -3.74
C ARG A 224 9.39 -11.80 -4.98
N ASP A 225 9.63 -12.35 -6.17
CA ASP A 225 9.21 -11.74 -7.44
C ASP A 225 7.81 -12.24 -7.83
N ILE A 226 6.84 -11.32 -7.86
CA ILE A 226 5.50 -11.56 -8.39
C ILE A 226 5.32 -10.65 -9.61
N TYR A 227 5.51 -11.23 -10.81
CA TYR A 227 5.36 -10.55 -12.10
C TYR A 227 6.21 -9.27 -12.27
N LYS A 228 7.41 -9.25 -11.66
CA LYS A 228 8.37 -8.12 -11.56
C LYS A 228 8.00 -7.03 -10.55
N TYR A 229 6.99 -7.27 -9.72
CA TYR A 229 6.77 -6.59 -8.44
C TYR A 229 7.37 -7.44 -7.31
N TYR A 230 7.55 -6.84 -6.13
CA TYR A 230 8.22 -7.43 -4.98
C TYR A 230 7.26 -7.50 -3.81
N ARG A 231 7.23 -8.65 -3.12
CA ARG A 231 6.63 -8.75 -1.78
C ARG A 231 7.68 -9.23 -0.78
N VAL A 232 7.51 -8.94 0.51
CA VAL A 232 8.36 -9.52 1.57
C VAL A 232 7.99 -11.00 1.75
N SER A 233 8.97 -11.83 2.08
CA SER A 233 8.70 -13.21 2.51
C SER A 233 8.16 -13.25 3.92
N PHE A 234 7.07 -13.99 4.10
CA PHE A 234 6.49 -14.21 5.42
C PHE A 234 7.28 -15.33 6.15
N PRO A 235 7.34 -15.32 7.48
CA PRO A 235 8.16 -16.29 8.21
C PRO A 235 7.69 -17.74 8.02
N GLY A 236 8.64 -18.63 7.73
CA GLY A 236 8.40 -20.04 7.39
C GLY A 236 8.29 -20.34 5.89
N GLU A 237 8.20 -19.33 5.01
CA GLU A 237 8.12 -19.54 3.55
C GLU A 237 9.34 -20.31 2.97
N PHE A 238 10.49 -20.25 3.66
CA PHE A 238 11.75 -20.93 3.35
C PHE A 238 12.34 -21.64 4.58
N GLU A 239 11.50 -22.26 5.40
CA GLU A 239 11.90 -23.00 6.62
C GLU A 239 12.69 -22.15 7.64
N GLY A 240 12.57 -20.81 7.59
CA GLY A 240 13.33 -19.88 8.43
C GLY A 240 14.68 -19.45 7.85
N GLU A 241 15.08 -19.92 6.66
CA GLU A 241 16.36 -19.54 6.05
C GLU A 241 16.38 -18.06 5.61
N ARG A 242 16.82 -17.16 6.50
CA ARG A 242 17.14 -15.76 6.19
C ARG A 242 15.99 -14.97 5.56
N GLU A 243 14.77 -15.20 6.03
CA GLU A 243 13.54 -14.50 5.61
C GLU A 243 13.46 -13.06 6.16
N ARG A 244 14.16 -12.80 7.26
CA ARG A 244 14.31 -11.49 7.93
C ARG A 244 15.77 -11.24 8.35
N PRO A 245 16.14 -9.99 8.71
CA PRO A 245 17.41 -9.68 9.36
C PRO A 245 17.66 -10.53 10.62
N ASP A 246 18.93 -10.74 10.96
CA ASP A 246 19.31 -11.59 12.08
C ASP A 246 19.09 -10.84 13.42
N PRO A 247 18.31 -11.39 14.38
CA PRO A 247 18.15 -10.78 15.70
C PRO A 247 19.44 -10.64 16.54
N GLU A 248 20.53 -11.34 16.18
CA GLU A 248 21.85 -11.11 16.79
C GLU A 248 22.62 -9.93 16.13
N GLU A 249 22.26 -9.52 14.90
CA GLU A 249 22.91 -8.41 14.18
C GLU A 249 22.08 -7.11 14.15
N VAL A 250 20.75 -7.18 14.30
CA VAL A 250 19.83 -6.03 14.22
C VAL A 250 19.13 -5.74 15.56
N ASP A 251 19.28 -4.49 16.03
CA ASP A 251 18.56 -3.94 17.18
C ASP A 251 17.06 -3.74 16.85
N TYR A 252 16.22 -4.71 17.22
CA TYR A 252 14.78 -4.66 17.00
C TYR A 252 14.03 -3.64 17.90
N ASP A 253 14.68 -3.12 18.95
CA ASP A 253 14.18 -2.01 19.76
C ASP A 253 14.44 -0.64 19.10
N ALA A 254 15.20 -0.59 18.00
CA ALA A 254 15.48 0.63 17.26
C ALA A 254 14.22 1.18 16.57
N TYR A 255 14.09 2.50 16.56
CA TYR A 255 13.02 3.24 15.88
C TYR A 255 13.33 3.52 14.41
N VAL A 256 12.36 3.26 13.55
CA VAL A 256 12.34 3.63 12.12
C VAL A 256 11.17 4.57 11.83
N TYR A 257 11.31 5.42 10.81
CA TYR A 257 10.28 6.37 10.39
C TYR A 257 9.30 5.78 9.36
N SER A 258 8.01 5.92 9.63
CA SER A 258 6.91 5.75 8.67
C SER A 258 6.08 7.04 8.51
N ILE A 259 5.26 7.15 7.47
CA ILE A 259 4.28 8.25 7.32
C ILE A 259 3.18 8.23 8.40
N LEU A 260 3.07 7.13 9.15
CA LEU A 260 2.19 6.96 10.31
C LEU A 260 2.90 7.26 11.65
N GLY A 261 4.14 7.76 11.61
CA GLY A 261 4.95 8.07 12.78
C GLY A 261 6.22 7.21 12.92
N TYR A 262 7.00 7.46 13.97
CA TYR A 262 8.13 6.61 14.34
C TYR A 262 7.65 5.37 15.10
N MET A 263 8.15 4.19 14.71
CA MET A 263 7.81 2.90 15.31
C MET A 263 9.06 2.05 15.54
N LYS A 264 9.04 1.14 16.50
CA LYS A 264 10.11 0.14 16.67
C LYS A 264 10.13 -0.85 15.51
N LEU A 265 11.30 -1.40 15.20
CA LEU A 265 11.43 -2.51 14.24
C LEU A 265 10.68 -3.77 14.70
N SER A 266 10.55 -4.02 16.01
CA SER A 266 9.73 -5.12 16.56
C SER A 266 8.31 -5.11 15.99
N LYS A 267 7.63 -3.96 16.06
CA LYS A 267 6.26 -3.77 15.54
C LYS A 267 6.13 -4.00 14.02
N LEU A 268 7.23 -3.87 13.26
CA LEU A 268 7.24 -4.27 11.85
C LEU A 268 7.40 -5.77 11.67
N THR A 269 8.21 -6.46 12.47
CA THR A 269 8.20 -7.93 12.49
C THR A 269 6.85 -8.49 12.92
N ASP A 270 6.18 -7.91 13.92
CA ASP A 270 4.86 -8.35 14.37
C ASP A 270 3.81 -8.21 13.25
N PHE A 271 3.82 -7.08 12.52
CA PHE A 271 3.00 -6.87 11.32
C PHE A 271 3.29 -7.89 10.21
N ILE A 272 4.58 -8.16 9.91
CA ILE A 272 4.99 -9.12 8.87
C ILE A 272 4.64 -10.57 9.26
N GLU A 273 4.75 -10.93 10.55
CA GLU A 273 4.41 -12.26 11.09
C GLU A 273 2.91 -12.56 11.11
N HIS A 274 2.04 -11.54 11.22
CA HIS A 274 0.61 -11.74 11.46
C HIS A 274 -0.25 -11.11 10.36
N GLU A 275 -0.47 -9.80 10.39
CA GLU A 275 -1.44 -9.11 9.53
C GLU A 275 -1.11 -9.22 8.04
N TYR A 276 0.18 -9.09 7.70
CA TYR A 276 0.67 -9.25 6.33
C TYR A 276 0.63 -10.71 5.87
N ALA A 277 1.05 -11.65 6.71
CA ALA A 277 0.97 -13.09 6.41
C ALA A 277 -0.48 -13.51 6.13
N HIS A 278 -1.44 -13.04 6.94
CA HIS A 278 -2.89 -13.25 6.73
C HIS A 278 -3.43 -12.68 5.41
N LEU A 279 -2.68 -11.82 4.72
CA LEU A 279 -3.06 -11.28 3.42
C LEU A 279 -2.44 -12.05 2.24
N VAL A 280 -1.16 -12.46 2.32
CA VAL A 280 -0.38 -12.89 1.14
C VAL A 280 -0.22 -14.40 0.95
N ASP A 281 -0.58 -15.22 1.94
CA ASP A 281 -0.47 -16.68 1.85
C ASP A 281 -1.85 -17.33 1.87
N GLU A 282 -2.27 -17.88 0.72
CA GLU A 282 -3.52 -18.65 0.62
C GLU A 282 -3.53 -19.86 1.56
N SER A 283 -2.38 -20.47 1.88
CA SER A 283 -2.31 -21.63 2.77
C SER A 283 -2.43 -21.24 4.26
N TYR A 284 -1.90 -20.08 4.66
CA TYR A 284 -2.15 -19.49 5.98
C TYR A 284 -3.58 -18.94 6.11
N VAL A 285 -4.17 -18.42 5.02
CA VAL A 285 -5.61 -18.08 4.95
C VAL A 285 -6.48 -19.33 5.02
N GLU A 286 -6.12 -20.43 4.36
CA GLU A 286 -6.80 -21.73 4.50
C GLU A 286 -6.64 -22.31 5.90
N LEU A 287 -5.45 -22.22 6.53
CA LEU A 287 -5.27 -22.61 7.93
C LEU A 287 -6.12 -21.76 8.88
N THR A 288 -6.08 -20.44 8.70
CA THR A 288 -6.86 -19.48 9.51
C THR A 288 -8.35 -19.72 9.38
N ASN A 289 -8.85 -20.01 8.18
CA ASN A 289 -10.26 -20.27 7.94
C ASN A 289 -10.70 -21.69 8.32
N ALA A 290 -9.83 -22.70 8.21
CA ALA A 290 -10.16 -24.09 8.53
C ALA A 290 -10.02 -24.39 10.04
N ASN A 291 -8.94 -23.95 10.69
CA ASN A 291 -8.67 -24.22 12.10
C ASN A 291 -9.43 -23.21 12.99
N GLY A 292 -10.46 -23.69 13.68
CA GLY A 292 -11.26 -22.86 14.58
C GLY A 292 -10.52 -22.33 15.79
N PHE A 293 -9.40 -22.93 16.23
CA PHE A 293 -8.59 -22.33 17.30
C PHE A 293 -7.87 -21.06 16.82
N VAL A 294 -7.50 -21.01 15.53
CA VAL A 294 -6.93 -19.79 14.92
C VAL A 294 -8.02 -18.74 14.69
N ARG A 295 -9.23 -19.14 14.24
CA ARG A 295 -10.40 -18.25 14.19
C ARG A 295 -10.76 -17.67 15.57
N MET A 296 -10.85 -18.51 16.60
CA MET A 296 -11.11 -18.15 17.99
C MET A 296 -10.08 -17.15 18.53
N ALA A 297 -8.79 -17.38 18.27
CA ALA A 297 -7.72 -16.47 18.64
C ALA A 297 -7.85 -15.10 17.97
N ALA A 298 -8.09 -15.08 16.66
CA ALA A 298 -8.31 -13.85 15.90
C ALA A 298 -9.61 -13.12 16.28
N TYR A 299 -10.66 -13.85 16.67
CA TYR A 299 -11.94 -13.32 17.14
C TYR A 299 -11.77 -12.61 18.50
N LEU A 300 -11.28 -13.33 19.52
CA LEU A 300 -11.17 -12.80 20.88
C LEU A 300 -10.21 -11.60 20.93
N SER A 301 -9.07 -11.67 20.26
CA SER A 301 -8.08 -10.57 20.23
C SER A 301 -8.58 -9.31 19.50
N ARG A 302 -9.59 -9.42 18.63
CA ARG A 302 -10.14 -8.28 17.85
C ARG A 302 -11.51 -7.80 18.30
N GLN A 303 -12.30 -8.64 18.96
CA GLN A 303 -13.69 -8.37 19.34
C GLN A 303 -13.97 -8.56 20.85
N GLY A 304 -13.01 -9.04 21.64
CA GLY A 304 -13.15 -9.18 23.09
C GLY A 304 -13.51 -7.84 23.76
N GLY A 305 -14.45 -7.87 24.71
CA GLY A 305 -14.95 -6.68 25.39
C GLY A 305 -15.80 -5.73 24.52
N THR A 306 -16.07 -6.03 23.25
CA THR A 306 -16.91 -5.15 22.41
C THR A 306 -18.36 -5.11 22.91
N PRO A 307 -19.00 -3.93 23.00
CA PRO A 307 -20.40 -3.82 23.40
C PRO A 307 -21.33 -4.55 22.43
N PHE A 308 -22.19 -5.42 22.97
CA PHE A 308 -23.12 -6.24 22.19
C PHE A 308 -24.52 -6.27 22.81
N SER A 309 -25.54 -6.39 21.95
CA SER A 309 -26.94 -6.46 22.35
C SER A 309 -27.64 -7.61 21.63
N LEU A 310 -28.17 -8.56 22.41
CA LEU A 310 -28.93 -9.72 21.88
C LEU A 310 -30.17 -9.32 21.05
N ASP A 311 -30.69 -8.11 21.24
CA ASP A 311 -31.81 -7.54 20.46
C ASP A 311 -31.38 -6.85 19.16
N ASP A 312 -30.08 -6.75 18.84
CA ASP A 312 -29.60 -6.17 17.57
C ASP A 312 -29.71 -7.19 16.42
N THR A 313 -30.53 -6.87 15.42
CA THR A 313 -30.76 -7.72 14.24
C THR A 313 -30.08 -7.19 12.97
N SER A 314 -29.03 -6.37 13.10
CA SER A 314 -28.22 -5.92 11.96
C SER A 314 -27.33 -7.05 11.44
N ASP A 315 -27.00 -7.02 10.15
CA ASP A 315 -26.15 -8.05 9.52
C ASP A 315 -24.76 -8.16 10.21
N LYS A 316 -24.25 -7.04 10.76
CA LYS A 316 -23.01 -7.01 11.55
C LYS A 316 -23.16 -7.71 12.90
N ALA A 317 -24.26 -7.46 13.63
CA ALA A 317 -24.54 -8.14 14.91
C ALA A 317 -24.78 -9.65 14.71
N LEU A 318 -25.44 -10.02 13.61
CA LEU A 318 -25.64 -11.42 13.24
C LEU A 318 -24.34 -12.15 12.87
N SER A 319 -23.40 -11.49 12.18
CA SER A 319 -22.04 -12.04 11.96
C SER A 319 -21.31 -12.21 13.29
N LEU A 320 -21.16 -11.13 14.07
CA LEU A 320 -20.39 -11.13 15.31
C LEU A 320 -20.88 -12.18 16.32
N ARG A 321 -22.19 -12.46 16.33
CA ARG A 321 -22.81 -13.57 17.06
C ARG A 321 -22.38 -14.93 16.52
N ALA A 322 -22.47 -15.17 15.21
CA ALA A 322 -22.08 -16.45 14.62
C ALA A 322 -20.59 -16.74 14.81
N ASP A 323 -19.76 -15.71 14.67
CA ASP A 323 -18.32 -15.76 14.90
C ASP A 323 -18.00 -16.09 16.39
N GLY A 324 -18.79 -15.56 17.33
CA GLY A 324 -18.70 -15.88 18.76
C GLY A 324 -19.19 -17.28 19.13
N GLU A 325 -20.29 -17.75 18.52
CA GLU A 325 -20.81 -19.10 18.71
C GLU A 325 -19.79 -20.16 18.21
N ASP A 326 -19.12 -19.95 17.07
CA ASP A 326 -18.03 -20.80 16.55
C ASP A 326 -16.75 -20.77 17.41
N ALA A 327 -16.38 -19.58 17.93
CA ALA A 327 -15.26 -19.43 18.85
C ALA A 327 -15.47 -20.20 20.16
N SER A 328 -16.69 -20.12 20.74
CA SER A 328 -17.05 -20.88 21.93
C SER A 328 -17.07 -22.38 21.64
N GLU A 329 -17.77 -22.83 20.59
CA GLU A 329 -17.83 -24.26 20.22
C GLU A 329 -16.42 -24.85 20.00
N THR A 330 -15.50 -24.10 19.40
CA THR A 330 -14.13 -24.56 19.22
C THR A 330 -13.34 -24.63 20.53
N PHE A 331 -13.44 -23.65 21.43
CA PHE A 331 -12.76 -23.70 22.72
C PHE A 331 -13.09 -24.98 23.52
N HIS A 332 -14.37 -25.37 23.51
CA HIS A 332 -14.83 -26.55 24.25
C HIS A 332 -14.34 -27.89 23.71
N LYS A 333 -13.74 -27.95 22.51
CA LYS A 333 -13.11 -29.17 21.98
C LYS A 333 -11.99 -29.67 22.91
N ILE A 334 -11.32 -28.77 23.65
CA ILE A 334 -10.26 -29.11 24.62
C ILE A 334 -10.84 -29.85 25.84
N SER A 335 -11.88 -29.28 26.44
CA SER A 335 -12.56 -29.82 27.62
C SER A 335 -13.34 -31.10 27.30
N GLU A 336 -13.98 -31.16 26.13
CA GLU A 336 -14.64 -32.38 25.63
C GLU A 336 -13.65 -33.52 25.34
N ALA A 337 -12.42 -33.22 24.91
CA ALA A 337 -11.38 -34.24 24.76
C ALA A 337 -11.00 -34.88 26.11
N LEU A 338 -10.84 -34.09 27.18
CA LEU A 338 -10.63 -34.65 28.52
C LEU A 338 -11.82 -35.50 28.97
N LEU A 339 -13.06 -35.00 28.81
CA LEU A 339 -14.28 -35.69 29.23
C LEU A 339 -14.50 -37.03 28.49
N LYS A 340 -14.09 -37.10 27.22
CA LYS A 340 -14.12 -38.32 26.39
C LYS A 340 -13.13 -39.40 26.86
N GLU A 341 -12.01 -39.00 27.46
CA GLU A 341 -10.99 -39.93 27.99
C GLU A 341 -11.21 -40.25 29.48
N TYR A 342 -11.76 -39.29 30.25
CA TYR A 342 -11.97 -39.35 31.70
C TYR A 342 -13.43 -38.99 32.04
N PRO A 343 -14.42 -39.88 31.79
CA PRO A 343 -15.85 -39.60 31.95
C PRO A 343 -16.32 -39.40 33.41
N ASN A 344 -15.40 -39.40 34.38
CA ASN A 344 -15.65 -39.06 35.78
C ASN A 344 -15.64 -37.54 36.03
N PHE A 345 -15.09 -36.75 35.11
CA PHE A 345 -15.16 -35.29 35.17
C PHE A 345 -16.51 -34.77 34.67
N THR A 346 -16.90 -33.58 35.11
CA THR A 346 -18.04 -32.82 34.60
C THR A 346 -17.77 -31.32 34.69
N TYR A 347 -18.53 -30.51 33.94
CA TYR A 347 -18.45 -29.05 34.01
C TYR A 347 -19.05 -28.53 35.32
N ALA A 348 -18.34 -27.62 36.00
CA ALA A 348 -18.90 -26.73 37.01
C ALA A 348 -19.29 -25.38 36.40
N ALA A 349 -18.41 -24.86 35.53
CA ALA A 349 -18.65 -23.69 34.70
C ALA A 349 -18.16 -23.98 33.28
N LYS A 350 -18.83 -23.38 32.30
CA LYS A 350 -18.50 -23.46 30.88
C LYS A 350 -18.44 -22.03 30.35
N GLY A 351 -17.42 -21.71 29.57
CA GLY A 351 -17.28 -20.40 28.94
C GLY A 351 -18.42 -20.16 27.94
N ASP A 352 -18.79 -18.89 27.75
CA ASP A 352 -19.72 -18.46 26.72
C ASP A 352 -19.19 -17.16 26.10
N TRP A 353 -19.52 -16.89 24.84
CA TRP A 353 -18.94 -15.78 24.06
C TRP A 353 -19.52 -14.41 24.44
N TYR A 354 -20.63 -14.37 25.19
CA TYR A 354 -21.33 -13.15 25.59
C TYR A 354 -21.53 -13.09 27.10
N VAL A 355 -21.29 -11.92 27.70
CA VAL A 355 -21.44 -11.65 29.14
C VAL A 355 -22.68 -10.76 29.36
N PRO A 356 -23.81 -11.30 29.87
CA PRO A 356 -25.05 -10.54 30.07
C PRO A 356 -24.92 -9.35 31.02
N GLU A 357 -24.11 -9.48 32.08
CA GLU A 357 -23.94 -8.49 33.15
C GLU A 357 -23.29 -7.18 32.67
N SER A 358 -22.37 -7.28 31.71
CA SER A 358 -21.69 -6.13 31.08
C SER A 358 -22.26 -5.76 29.72
N SER A 359 -23.05 -6.64 29.09
CA SER A 359 -23.56 -6.49 27.71
C SER A 359 -22.41 -6.33 26.70
N THR A 360 -21.45 -7.26 26.77
CA THR A 360 -20.25 -7.30 25.91
C THR A 360 -19.97 -8.71 25.42
N VAL A 361 -19.27 -8.83 24.29
CA VAL A 361 -18.53 -10.05 23.93
C VAL A 361 -17.46 -10.30 25.01
N THR A 362 -17.22 -11.56 25.36
CA THR A 362 -16.18 -11.90 26.35
C THR A 362 -14.78 -11.62 25.83
N ASP A 363 -13.90 -11.13 26.70
CA ASP A 363 -12.45 -11.07 26.49
C ASP A 363 -11.73 -12.38 26.90
N VAL A 364 -12.40 -13.22 27.70
CA VAL A 364 -11.86 -14.49 28.22
C VAL A 364 -12.89 -15.61 28.11
N LEU A 365 -12.53 -16.69 27.41
CA LEU A 365 -13.16 -18.01 27.56
C LEU A 365 -12.47 -18.82 28.67
N GLN A 366 -13.26 -19.44 29.56
CA GLN A 366 -12.81 -20.27 30.68
C GLN A 366 -13.78 -21.44 30.93
N ASP A 367 -13.25 -22.66 30.92
CA ASP A 367 -13.97 -23.89 31.31
C ASP A 367 -13.41 -24.43 32.64
N ILE A 368 -14.30 -24.93 33.51
CA ILE A 368 -13.95 -25.47 34.83
C ILE A 368 -14.53 -26.88 34.97
N LEU A 369 -13.63 -27.86 35.11
CA LEU A 369 -13.95 -29.29 35.20
C LEU A 369 -13.59 -29.86 36.57
N TYR A 370 -14.46 -30.67 37.14
CA TYR A 370 -14.26 -31.32 38.44
C TYR A 370 -14.84 -32.74 38.45
N ILE A 371 -14.41 -33.58 39.39
CA ILE A 371 -15.04 -34.89 39.64
C ILE A 371 -16.07 -34.75 40.78
N PRO A 372 -17.35 -35.12 40.59
CA PRO A 372 -18.40 -34.95 41.60
C PRO A 372 -18.09 -35.53 42.99
N SER A 373 -17.33 -36.63 43.05
CA SER A 373 -16.90 -37.28 44.31
C SER A 373 -16.01 -36.40 45.21
N TYR A 374 -15.44 -35.31 44.70
CA TYR A 374 -14.63 -34.36 45.47
C TYR A 374 -15.17 -32.92 45.44
N ALA A 375 -16.42 -32.72 45.00
CA ALA A 375 -17.02 -31.40 44.80
C ALA A 375 -16.86 -30.45 46.00
N GLY A 376 -17.11 -30.94 47.21
CA GLY A 376 -17.01 -30.16 48.45
C GLY A 376 -15.60 -29.73 48.86
N HIS A 377 -14.56 -30.13 48.11
CA HIS A 377 -13.17 -29.69 48.32
C HIS A 377 -12.77 -28.55 47.37
N ASN A 378 -13.65 -28.12 46.46
CA ASN A 378 -13.45 -27.00 45.52
C ASN A 378 -12.20 -27.11 44.62
N ALA A 379 -11.64 -28.32 44.45
CA ALA A 379 -10.55 -28.60 43.52
C ALA A 379 -11.09 -28.75 42.09
N PHE A 380 -10.35 -28.24 41.09
CA PHE A 380 -10.76 -28.30 39.68
C PHE A 380 -9.58 -28.31 38.71
N ILE A 381 -9.85 -28.76 37.48
CA ILE A 381 -9.02 -28.48 36.30
C ILE A 381 -9.66 -27.29 35.58
N GLY A 382 -8.89 -26.22 35.37
CA GLY A 382 -9.29 -25.01 34.66
C GLY A 382 -8.57 -24.91 33.32
N ILE A 383 -9.33 -24.69 32.25
CA ILE A 383 -8.82 -24.36 30.91
C ILE A 383 -9.23 -22.92 30.63
N ARG A 384 -8.31 -22.04 30.27
CA ARG A 384 -8.57 -20.60 30.14
C ARG A 384 -7.76 -19.97 29.01
N THR A 385 -8.37 -19.06 28.27
CA THR A 385 -7.67 -18.17 27.33
C THR A 385 -6.96 -17.04 28.08
N VAL A 386 -5.71 -16.77 27.70
CA VAL A 386 -4.85 -15.74 28.32
C VAL A 386 -4.27 -14.88 27.21
N LEU A 387 -4.74 -13.64 27.10
CA LEU A 387 -4.19 -12.66 26.17
C LEU A 387 -2.85 -12.12 26.71
N ASP A 388 -1.83 -12.10 25.85
CA ASP A 388 -0.51 -11.52 26.12
C ASP A 388 -0.13 -10.64 24.94
N GLU A 389 -0.03 -9.33 25.17
CA GLU A 389 -0.07 -8.28 24.14
C GLU A 389 -1.24 -8.50 23.15
N ASP A 390 -0.97 -8.75 21.86
CA ASP A 390 -1.98 -9.03 20.83
C ASP A 390 -2.15 -10.55 20.54
N LYS A 391 -1.53 -11.45 21.32
CA LYS A 391 -1.50 -12.91 21.11
C LYS A 391 -2.34 -13.67 22.14
N LEU A 392 -3.25 -14.53 21.68
CA LEU A 392 -4.09 -15.35 22.55
C LEU A 392 -3.47 -16.71 22.88
N ASN A 393 -2.93 -16.84 24.10
CA ASN A 393 -2.37 -18.08 24.64
C ASN A 393 -3.47 -18.92 25.34
N ILE A 394 -3.19 -20.19 25.61
CA ILE A 394 -4.11 -21.11 26.30
C ILE A 394 -3.43 -21.68 27.55
N GLU A 395 -4.03 -21.46 28.71
CA GLU A 395 -3.61 -22.03 29.99
C GLU A 395 -4.44 -23.29 30.32
N VAL A 396 -3.75 -24.37 30.69
CA VAL A 396 -4.35 -25.56 31.30
C VAL A 396 -3.78 -25.72 32.70
N SER A 397 -4.65 -25.79 33.73
CA SER A 397 -4.24 -25.73 35.13
C SER A 397 -4.99 -26.68 36.06
N LEU A 398 -4.26 -27.31 36.97
CA LEU A 398 -4.77 -28.02 38.14
C LEU A 398 -4.79 -27.05 39.35
N ASN A 399 -5.97 -26.82 39.91
CA ASN A 399 -6.21 -25.87 41.00
C ASN A 399 -6.65 -26.64 42.26
N LEU A 400 -5.88 -26.50 43.34
CA LEU A 400 -6.03 -27.24 44.60
C LEU A 400 -6.10 -26.24 45.78
N PRO A 401 -7.27 -26.02 46.40
CA PRO A 401 -7.41 -25.10 47.54
C PRO A 401 -6.58 -25.52 48.75
N CYS A 402 -5.89 -24.59 49.39
CA CYS A 402 -4.97 -24.92 50.48
C CYS A 402 -5.68 -25.53 51.70
N VAL A 403 -5.14 -26.66 52.17
CA VAL A 403 -5.57 -27.29 53.43
C VAL A 403 -5.01 -26.58 54.65
N SER A 404 -5.66 -26.73 55.81
CA SER A 404 -5.29 -26.07 57.07
C SER A 404 -4.11 -26.72 57.83
N ASP A 405 -3.53 -27.78 57.27
CA ASP A 405 -2.39 -28.51 57.86
C ASP A 405 -1.13 -28.22 57.04
N GLU A 406 -0.11 -27.63 57.69
CA GLU A 406 1.13 -27.20 57.04
C GLU A 406 1.96 -28.38 56.51
N GLU A 407 1.97 -29.54 57.18
CA GLU A 407 2.70 -30.71 56.70
C GLU A 407 2.02 -31.29 55.45
N VAL A 408 0.67 -31.32 55.43
CA VAL A 408 -0.10 -31.78 54.26
C VAL A 408 -0.02 -30.81 53.08
N MET A 409 -0.05 -29.50 53.33
CA MET A 409 0.08 -28.49 52.29
C MET A 409 1.46 -28.55 51.60
N LEU A 410 2.53 -28.79 52.37
CA LEU A 410 3.87 -29.05 51.83
C LEU A 410 3.92 -30.37 51.02
N ASP A 411 3.33 -31.45 51.53
CA ASP A 411 3.25 -32.75 50.82
C ASP A 411 2.54 -32.63 49.45
N ILE A 412 1.47 -31.83 49.38
CA ILE A 412 0.75 -31.51 48.14
C ILE A 412 1.62 -30.66 47.20
N HIS A 413 2.27 -29.62 47.74
CA HIS A 413 3.11 -28.73 46.95
C HIS A 413 4.33 -29.47 46.35
N ASP A 414 4.99 -30.34 47.12
CA ASP A 414 6.09 -31.18 46.64
C ASP A 414 5.63 -32.23 45.62
N LYS A 415 4.43 -32.79 45.76
CA LYS A 415 3.81 -33.62 44.71
C LYS A 415 3.55 -32.83 43.43
N CYS A 416 3.08 -31.59 43.52
CA CYS A 416 2.96 -30.73 42.34
C CYS A 416 4.34 -30.42 41.73
N ASN A 417 5.36 -30.10 42.52
CA ASN A 417 6.71 -29.84 42.05
C ASN A 417 7.37 -31.06 41.35
N MET A 418 6.97 -32.28 41.72
CA MET A 418 7.41 -33.51 41.04
C MET A 418 6.94 -33.62 39.58
N LEU A 419 5.87 -32.91 39.18
CA LEU A 419 5.42 -32.81 37.78
C LEU A 419 6.54 -32.27 36.87
N THR A 420 7.17 -31.18 37.31
CA THR A 420 8.27 -30.48 36.63
C THR A 420 9.57 -31.30 36.59
N LEU A 421 9.70 -32.34 37.43
CA LEU A 421 10.88 -33.20 37.50
C LEU A 421 10.75 -34.54 36.74
N MET A 422 9.51 -35.04 36.55
CA MET A 422 9.25 -36.33 35.92
C MET A 422 8.84 -36.25 34.44
N THR A 423 8.70 -35.04 33.90
CA THR A 423 8.21 -34.79 32.53
C THR A 423 9.14 -33.83 31.79
N ALA A 424 9.04 -33.77 30.46
CA ALA A 424 9.78 -32.82 29.63
C ALA A 424 9.00 -31.51 29.36
N ALA A 425 7.86 -31.31 30.03
CA ALA A 425 6.96 -30.18 29.80
C ALA A 425 7.18 -29.07 30.85
N PRO A 426 6.98 -27.78 30.50
CA PRO A 426 7.31 -26.64 31.36
C PRO A 426 6.24 -26.37 32.44
N PHE A 427 5.92 -27.36 33.26
CA PHE A 427 4.97 -27.22 34.36
C PHE A 427 5.47 -26.19 35.39
N GLN A 428 4.67 -25.15 35.63
CA GLN A 428 4.88 -24.18 36.70
C GLN A 428 3.93 -24.46 37.87
N VAL A 429 4.43 -24.32 39.10
CA VAL A 429 3.65 -24.50 40.33
C VAL A 429 3.73 -23.22 41.15
N THR A 430 2.58 -22.65 41.48
CA THR A 430 2.46 -21.37 42.18
C THR A 430 1.44 -21.45 43.32
N LEU A 431 1.64 -20.60 44.33
CA LEU A 431 0.62 -20.31 45.33
C LEU A 431 -0.01 -18.97 44.94
N VAL A 432 -1.33 -18.95 44.72
CA VAL A 432 -2.07 -17.76 44.31
C VAL A 432 -3.37 -17.64 45.10
N PRO A 433 -3.91 -16.43 45.34
CA PRO A 433 -5.25 -16.28 45.92
C PRO A 433 -6.32 -16.83 44.97
N SER A 434 -7.47 -17.18 45.52
CA SER A 434 -8.67 -17.50 44.73
C SER A 434 -9.17 -16.31 43.92
N GLU A 435 -9.60 -16.57 42.69
CA GLU A 435 -10.25 -15.63 41.78
C GLU A 435 -11.78 -15.70 41.92
N SER A 436 -12.50 -14.67 41.45
CA SER A 436 -13.96 -14.63 41.52
C SER A 436 -14.70 -15.62 40.61
N SER A 437 -13.99 -16.25 39.66
CA SER A 437 -14.50 -17.35 38.83
C SER A 437 -14.15 -18.75 39.36
N ASP A 438 -13.38 -18.87 40.45
CA ASP A 438 -13.06 -20.16 41.06
C ASP A 438 -14.25 -20.79 41.80
N LEU A 439 -14.21 -22.11 42.00
CA LEU A 439 -15.18 -22.84 42.84
C LEU A 439 -15.24 -22.39 44.31
N SER A 440 -14.22 -21.66 44.79
CA SER A 440 -14.17 -21.09 46.14
C SER A 440 -13.72 -19.63 46.05
N PRO A 441 -14.58 -18.63 46.29
CA PRO A 441 -14.25 -17.21 46.09
C PRO A 441 -13.41 -16.59 47.23
N SER A 442 -12.80 -17.42 48.08
CA SER A 442 -11.94 -16.96 49.18
C SER A 442 -11.00 -18.07 49.68
N GLY A 443 -9.70 -17.79 49.66
CA GLY A 443 -8.64 -18.70 50.11
C GLY A 443 -7.37 -18.50 49.27
N ASP A 444 -6.32 -19.25 49.59
CA ASP A 444 -5.17 -19.45 48.70
C ASP A 444 -5.31 -20.83 48.04
N LYS A 445 -4.89 -20.96 46.77
CA LYS A 445 -4.85 -22.20 46.00
C LYS A 445 -3.42 -22.49 45.50
N ILE A 446 -3.05 -23.77 45.50
CA ILE A 446 -1.91 -24.26 44.75
C ILE A 446 -2.38 -24.42 43.30
N LYS A 447 -1.78 -23.67 42.38
CA LYS A 447 -2.04 -23.71 40.94
C LYS A 447 -0.83 -24.31 40.24
N ALA A 448 -0.97 -25.54 39.73
CA ALA A 448 0.00 -26.16 38.83
C ALA A 448 -0.53 -26.00 37.39
N PHE A 449 0.24 -25.39 36.49
CA PHE A 449 -0.25 -25.03 35.16
C PHE A 449 0.80 -25.21 34.05
N VAL A 450 0.29 -25.30 32.83
CA VAL A 450 1.04 -25.16 31.57
C VAL A 450 0.38 -24.03 30.78
N LEU A 451 1.19 -23.09 30.30
CA LEU A 451 0.79 -22.12 29.30
C LEU A 451 1.28 -22.61 27.94
N TYR A 452 0.38 -22.70 26.97
CA TYR A 452 0.69 -22.97 25.57
C TYR A 452 0.62 -21.65 24.82
N HIS A 453 1.71 -21.26 24.17
CA HIS A 453 1.77 -19.99 23.47
C HIS A 453 1.08 -20.10 22.10
N TYR A 454 0.48 -19.00 21.65
CA TYR A 454 -0.16 -18.94 20.32
C TYR A 454 0.76 -19.43 19.20
N ASP A 455 2.03 -19.05 19.26
CA ASP A 455 3.06 -19.44 18.30
C ASP A 455 3.36 -20.95 18.29
N ASP A 456 3.10 -21.68 19.39
CA ASP A 456 3.30 -23.14 19.48
C ASP A 456 2.25 -23.91 18.65
N PHE A 457 1.03 -23.35 18.49
CA PHE A 457 -0.12 -24.07 17.94
C PHE A 457 -0.76 -23.43 16.69
N LYS A 458 -0.42 -22.18 16.33
CA LYS A 458 -1.03 -21.46 15.19
C LYS A 458 -0.87 -22.15 13.83
N THR A 459 0.11 -23.05 13.67
CA THR A 459 0.37 -23.82 12.43
C THR A 459 -0.11 -25.28 12.47
N MET A 460 -0.80 -25.71 13.53
CA MET A 460 -1.29 -27.09 13.70
C MET A 460 -2.71 -27.29 13.16
N SER A 461 -3.17 -28.54 13.03
CA SER A 461 -4.60 -28.85 12.80
C SER A 461 -5.39 -28.90 14.11
N GLU A 462 -6.73 -28.79 14.07
CA GLU A 462 -7.55 -28.91 15.29
C GLU A 462 -7.32 -30.24 16.05
N GLU A 463 -7.10 -31.34 15.32
CA GLU A 463 -6.82 -32.65 15.92
C GLU A 463 -5.44 -32.71 16.59
N ASP A 464 -4.43 -32.09 15.97
CA ASP A 464 -3.07 -31.99 16.54
C ASP A 464 -3.02 -31.07 17.76
N ILE A 465 -3.79 -29.97 17.77
CA ILE A 465 -3.90 -29.05 18.93
C ILE A 465 -4.52 -29.77 20.13
N VAL A 466 -5.61 -30.52 19.92
CA VAL A 466 -6.20 -31.36 20.97
C VAL A 466 -5.22 -32.45 21.42
N GLY A 467 -4.41 -33.00 20.51
CA GLY A 467 -3.32 -33.93 20.80
C GLY A 467 -2.19 -33.31 21.65
N LEU A 468 -1.82 -32.05 21.39
CA LEU A 468 -0.82 -31.31 22.16
C LEU A 468 -1.24 -31.17 23.63
N PHE A 469 -2.49 -30.73 23.87
CA PHE A 469 -3.02 -30.56 25.22
C PHE A 469 -3.20 -31.89 25.97
N SER A 470 -3.52 -32.98 25.26
CA SER A 470 -3.81 -34.32 25.80
C SER A 470 -2.78 -34.80 26.83
N THR A 471 -1.48 -34.56 26.59
CA THR A 471 -0.42 -34.96 27.53
C THR A 471 -0.56 -34.27 28.89
N SER A 472 -0.78 -32.94 28.91
CA SER A 472 -1.01 -32.22 30.17
C SER A 472 -2.33 -32.59 30.85
N LEU A 473 -3.36 -32.90 30.05
CA LEU A 473 -4.68 -33.29 30.53
C LEU A 473 -4.66 -34.67 31.22
N GLU A 474 -4.00 -35.68 30.64
CA GLU A 474 -3.76 -37.00 31.27
C GLU A 474 -2.98 -36.88 32.58
N ILE A 475 -1.94 -36.04 32.59
CA ILE A 475 -1.11 -35.78 33.79
C ILE A 475 -1.94 -35.10 34.89
N PHE A 476 -2.63 -34.00 34.59
CA PHE A 476 -3.44 -33.29 35.58
C PHE A 476 -4.62 -34.11 36.09
N ALA A 477 -5.31 -34.88 35.24
CA ALA A 477 -6.38 -35.79 35.66
C ALA A 477 -5.89 -36.89 36.62
N SER A 478 -4.69 -37.43 36.35
CA SER A 478 -4.04 -38.42 37.22
C SER A 478 -3.69 -37.84 38.58
N TYR A 479 -3.03 -36.67 38.61
CA TYR A 479 -2.63 -36.01 39.85
C TYR A 479 -3.80 -35.45 40.65
N TYR A 480 -4.83 -34.90 39.98
CA TYR A 480 -6.10 -34.52 40.61
C TYR A 480 -6.69 -35.69 41.39
N THR A 481 -6.70 -36.89 40.78
CA THR A 481 -7.26 -38.09 41.41
C THR A 481 -6.42 -38.58 42.58
N ASP A 482 -5.10 -38.71 42.44
CA ASP A 482 -4.21 -39.14 43.52
C ASP A 482 -4.18 -38.15 44.70
N ILE A 483 -4.11 -36.86 44.43
CA ILE A 483 -4.06 -35.83 45.48
C ILE A 483 -5.40 -35.77 46.23
N CYS A 484 -6.53 -35.77 45.52
CA CYS A 484 -7.84 -35.80 46.17
C CYS A 484 -8.02 -37.06 47.03
N GLN A 485 -7.71 -38.26 46.50
CA GLN A 485 -7.87 -39.52 47.26
C GLN A 485 -7.03 -39.59 48.54
N ASN A 486 -5.81 -39.05 48.54
CA ASN A 486 -4.89 -39.17 49.68
C ASN A 486 -5.00 -38.03 50.69
N TYR A 487 -5.35 -36.81 50.26
CA TYR A 487 -5.28 -35.60 51.10
C TYR A 487 -6.60 -34.83 51.23
N TYR A 488 -7.56 -35.05 50.32
CA TYR A 488 -8.91 -34.47 50.39
C TYR A 488 -9.95 -35.61 50.47
N PRO A 489 -9.93 -36.42 51.56
CA PRO A 489 -10.84 -37.54 51.70
C PRO A 489 -12.29 -37.05 51.70
N ALA A 490 -13.13 -37.73 50.91
CA ALA A 490 -14.51 -37.36 50.68
C ALA A 490 -15.26 -37.08 52.00
N ILE A 491 -15.97 -35.97 52.03
CA ILE A 491 -16.82 -35.53 53.15
C ILE A 491 -17.82 -36.65 53.46
N GLU A 492 -17.77 -37.21 54.69
CA GLU A 492 -18.85 -38.07 55.18
C GLU A 492 -20.15 -37.25 55.20
N ASP A 493 -21.25 -37.84 54.73
CA ASP A 493 -22.53 -37.15 54.40
C ASP A 493 -23.30 -36.70 55.67
N ASP A 494 -22.72 -35.76 56.40
CA ASP A 494 -23.18 -35.18 57.66
C ASP A 494 -24.24 -34.11 57.37
N GLY A 495 -25.37 -34.56 56.78
CA GLY A 495 -26.35 -33.70 56.13
C GLY A 495 -27.00 -32.66 57.04
N ASN A 496 -26.63 -31.39 56.85
CA ASN A 496 -27.41 -30.20 57.25
C ASN A 496 -26.88 -28.89 56.62
N VAL A 497 -27.12 -28.66 55.32
CA VAL A 497 -27.25 -27.30 54.76
C VAL A 497 -28.38 -27.28 53.71
N GLU A 498 -29.49 -26.60 54.03
CA GLU A 498 -30.53 -26.28 53.03
C GLU A 498 -30.21 -24.92 52.37
N ILE A 499 -30.14 -24.87 51.04
CA ILE A 499 -30.40 -23.64 50.26
C ILE A 499 -31.35 -24.02 49.12
N GLY A 500 -32.47 -23.30 49.02
CA GLY A 500 -33.68 -23.82 48.40
C GLY A 500 -33.82 -23.63 46.89
N THR A 501 -34.57 -24.55 46.26
CA THR A 501 -35.11 -24.45 44.91
C THR A 501 -36.64 -24.36 44.96
N GLU A 502 -37.25 -23.35 44.34
CA GLU A 502 -38.72 -23.24 44.28
C GLU A 502 -39.34 -24.05 43.13
N THR A 503 -40.17 -25.04 43.47
CA THR A 503 -41.29 -25.60 42.67
C THR A 503 -40.98 -26.31 41.32
N GLY A 504 -41.51 -27.51 41.03
CA GLY A 504 -42.29 -28.40 41.90
C GLY A 504 -42.86 -29.66 41.22
N ASP A 505 -43.16 -30.66 42.06
CA ASP A 505 -44.03 -31.84 41.90
C ASP A 505 -44.05 -32.72 40.62
N SER A 506 -43.53 -33.94 40.82
CA SER A 506 -44.07 -35.24 40.32
C SER A 506 -43.89 -35.60 38.82
N SER A 507 -43.82 -36.89 38.43
CA SER A 507 -44.18 -38.14 39.14
C SER A 507 -43.39 -39.38 38.67
N GLU A 508 -43.07 -40.29 39.61
CA GLU A 508 -42.89 -41.77 39.48
C GLU A 508 -41.92 -42.33 38.39
N THR A 509 -41.00 -43.27 38.67
CA THR A 509 -41.08 -44.50 39.50
C THR A 509 -39.70 -44.94 40.04
N GLY A 510 -39.66 -45.77 41.10
CA GLY A 510 -38.48 -46.61 41.42
C GLY A 510 -38.42 -47.87 40.54
N THR A 511 -37.47 -48.81 40.63
CA THR A 511 -36.51 -49.21 41.67
C THR A 511 -35.33 -49.96 40.96
N ASP A 512 -34.21 -50.37 41.58
CA ASP A 512 -33.86 -50.56 42.99
C ASP A 512 -32.35 -50.35 43.23
N SER A 513 -31.90 -50.19 44.49
CA SER A 513 -30.50 -49.89 44.82
C SER A 513 -29.58 -51.12 44.82
N VAL A 514 -28.61 -51.17 43.90
CA VAL A 514 -27.48 -52.12 43.97
C VAL A 514 -26.30 -51.45 44.67
N THR A 515 -25.86 -51.99 45.80
CA THR A 515 -24.62 -51.56 46.47
C THR A 515 -23.40 -52.10 45.73
N ASP A 516 -22.46 -51.21 45.39
CA ASP A 516 -21.21 -51.54 44.72
C ASP A 516 -20.33 -52.49 45.58
N PRO A 517 -19.92 -53.68 45.06
CA PRO A 517 -19.02 -54.58 45.77
C PRO A 517 -17.63 -53.99 46.10
N LEU A 518 -17.19 -52.92 45.41
CA LEU A 518 -15.90 -52.27 45.68
C LEU A 518 -15.86 -51.60 47.07
N ALA A 519 -16.97 -50.98 47.48
CA ALA A 519 -17.12 -50.36 48.80
C ALA A 519 -17.06 -51.37 49.95
N ALA A 520 -17.38 -52.65 49.69
CA ALA A 520 -17.24 -53.73 50.67
C ALA A 520 -15.82 -54.30 50.78
N ALA A 521 -14.94 -54.04 49.79
CA ALA A 521 -13.54 -54.48 49.79
C ALA A 521 -12.62 -53.48 50.54
N LEU A 522 -12.86 -52.18 50.37
CA LEU A 522 -12.12 -51.09 51.05
C LEU A 522 -12.69 -50.82 52.45
N GLY A 523 -12.62 -51.83 53.32
CA GLY A 523 -13.25 -51.80 54.63
C GLY A 523 -12.73 -50.71 55.58
N SER A 524 -13.52 -49.64 55.76
CA SER A 524 -13.60 -48.75 56.94
C SER A 524 -12.31 -48.56 57.75
N LYS A 525 -11.33 -47.83 57.20
CA LYS A 525 -10.28 -47.06 57.92
C LYS A 525 -9.33 -46.35 56.96
N LEU A 526 -9.64 -45.10 56.61
CA LEU A 526 -8.67 -44.15 56.07
C LEU A 526 -8.31 -43.11 57.13
N THR A 527 -7.57 -43.56 58.15
CA THR A 527 -6.75 -42.65 58.95
C THR A 527 -5.55 -42.23 58.12
N TYR A 528 -5.21 -40.94 58.17
CA TYR A 528 -4.03 -40.31 57.57
C TYR A 528 -2.79 -41.21 57.52
N ARG A 529 -2.13 -41.26 56.36
CA ARG A 529 -0.83 -41.92 56.15
C ARG A 529 0.23 -40.86 55.84
N PRO A 530 1.34 -40.81 56.58
CA PRO A 530 2.51 -40.02 56.18
C PRO A 530 3.07 -40.51 54.85
N ALA A 531 3.71 -39.61 54.07
CA ALA A 531 4.26 -39.91 52.73
C ALA A 531 5.14 -41.17 52.65
N ALA A 532 5.81 -41.56 53.74
CA ALA A 532 6.65 -42.76 53.81
C ALA A 532 5.89 -44.10 53.70
N ASP A 533 4.58 -44.13 53.99
CA ASP A 533 3.71 -45.32 53.90
C ASP A 533 2.78 -45.31 52.66
N VAL A 534 2.99 -44.33 51.76
CA VAL A 534 2.33 -44.24 50.45
C VAL A 534 3.21 -44.94 49.42
N GLN A 535 2.68 -45.95 48.70
CA GLN A 535 3.40 -46.48 47.55
C GLN A 535 3.45 -45.42 46.45
N GLY A 536 4.61 -45.28 45.79
CA GLY A 536 4.76 -44.38 44.63
C GLY A 536 3.67 -44.61 43.58
N PRO A 537 3.30 -43.56 42.82
CA PRO A 537 2.00 -43.40 42.19
C PRO A 537 1.57 -44.63 41.38
N GLN A 538 0.51 -45.31 41.84
CA GLN A 538 -0.17 -46.31 41.03
C GLN A 538 -1.04 -45.60 40.01
N ILE A 539 -0.53 -45.48 38.79
CA ILE A 539 -1.26 -44.97 37.63
C ILE A 539 -2.56 -45.78 37.49
N ILE A 540 -3.71 -45.11 37.61
CA ILE A 540 -5.02 -45.73 37.38
C ILE A 540 -5.24 -45.78 35.87
N TYR A 541 -5.22 -46.98 35.30
CA TYR A 541 -5.22 -47.16 33.85
C TYR A 541 -6.60 -46.99 33.21
N LYS A 542 -6.59 -46.31 32.07
CA LYS A 542 -7.65 -46.16 31.05
C LYS A 542 -8.46 -47.44 30.85
N GLU A 543 -9.78 -47.40 31.02
CA GLU A 543 -10.62 -48.60 30.93
C GLU A 543 -10.68 -49.14 29.49
N GLY A 544 -9.92 -50.21 29.23
CA GLY A 544 -9.82 -50.86 27.92
C GLY A 544 -8.82 -50.23 26.94
N GLY A 545 -8.14 -49.15 27.30
CA GLY A 545 -7.14 -48.47 26.45
C GLY A 545 -5.73 -49.03 26.59
N THR A 546 -4.98 -49.09 25.49
CA THR A 546 -3.52 -49.31 25.54
C THR A 546 -2.84 -47.98 25.93
N PRO A 547 -1.89 -47.94 26.89
CA PRO A 547 -1.27 -46.67 27.30
C PRO A 547 -0.46 -45.99 26.20
N ALA A 548 -0.38 -44.66 26.25
CA ALA A 548 0.71 -43.91 25.61
C ALA A 548 2.07 -44.41 26.14
N SER A 549 3.15 -44.24 25.36
CA SER A 549 4.32 -45.12 25.43
C SER A 549 4.99 -45.23 26.81
N THR A 550 4.71 -46.34 27.50
CA THR A 550 5.38 -46.77 28.75
C THR A 550 6.90 -46.86 28.62
N ASP A 551 7.40 -47.01 27.40
CA ASP A 551 8.82 -47.07 27.05
C ASP A 551 9.58 -45.78 27.40
N PHE A 552 8.93 -44.59 27.36
CA PHE A 552 9.59 -43.32 27.72
C PHE A 552 9.79 -43.19 29.23
N ILE A 553 8.74 -43.41 30.02
CA ILE A 553 8.79 -43.37 31.50
C ILE A 553 9.72 -44.46 32.04
N THR A 554 9.69 -45.67 31.46
CA THR A 554 10.57 -46.77 31.88
C THR A 554 12.05 -46.45 31.63
N LYS A 555 12.38 -45.71 30.56
CA LYS A 555 13.74 -45.23 30.27
C LYS A 555 14.16 -44.07 31.18
N ALA A 556 13.27 -43.12 31.46
CA ALA A 556 13.55 -42.02 32.40
C ALA A 556 13.88 -42.53 33.81
N ILE A 557 13.24 -43.62 34.25
CA ILE A 557 13.52 -44.30 35.52
C ILE A 557 14.84 -45.11 35.49
N GLN A 558 15.42 -45.39 34.31
CA GLN A 558 16.56 -46.31 34.13
C GLN A 558 17.72 -45.75 33.27
N GLY A 559 18.50 -44.80 33.80
CA GLY A 559 19.91 -44.70 33.37
C GLY A 559 20.62 -43.35 33.50
N TYR A 560 21.54 -43.26 34.47
CA TYR A 560 22.70 -42.35 34.35
C TYR A 560 23.70 -42.90 33.31
N GLY A 561 24.25 -42.05 32.44
CA GLY A 561 25.68 -42.18 32.07
C GLY A 561 26.13 -41.95 30.62
N THR A 562 26.84 -40.83 30.43
CA THR A 562 27.98 -40.62 29.50
C THR A 562 27.76 -40.41 27.98
N THR A 563 28.74 -39.72 27.39
CA THR A 563 28.84 -39.09 26.06
C THR A 563 30.19 -39.49 25.40
N PRO A 564 30.60 -39.01 24.20
CA PRO A 564 29.90 -38.79 22.91
C PRO A 564 30.71 -39.32 21.67
N ALA A 565 30.24 -38.98 20.45
CA ALA A 565 31.03 -38.54 19.25
C ALA A 565 31.29 -39.45 18.01
N SER A 566 31.50 -38.75 16.89
CA SER A 566 32.17 -39.06 15.59
C SER A 566 31.57 -40.03 14.54
N ASP A 567 30.98 -39.41 13.49
CA ASP A 567 31.39 -39.39 12.07
C ASP A 567 31.43 -40.62 11.10
N GLU A 568 31.15 -40.26 9.83
CA GLU A 568 31.45 -40.88 8.52
C GLU A 568 30.83 -42.24 8.06
N ARG A 569 29.80 -42.07 7.20
CA ARG A 569 29.67 -42.60 5.81
C ARG A 569 29.41 -44.09 5.48
N THR A 570 28.80 -44.23 4.29
CA THR A 570 28.82 -45.36 3.32
C THR A 570 27.93 -46.59 3.52
N TYR A 571 26.81 -46.59 2.76
CA TYR A 571 26.30 -47.61 1.81
C TYR A 571 26.25 -49.14 2.13
N GLU A 572 25.16 -49.72 1.59
CA GLU A 572 24.99 -51.09 1.09
C GLU A 572 24.58 -52.27 2.02
N ASN A 573 23.25 -52.54 1.97
CA ASN A 573 22.64 -53.77 1.40
C ASN A 573 22.41 -55.07 2.25
N GLU A 574 21.57 -55.93 1.65
CA GLU A 574 21.31 -57.37 1.92
C GLU A 574 20.48 -57.83 3.15
N THR A 575 19.15 -57.73 2.98
CA THR A 575 18.21 -58.89 2.90
C THR A 575 18.17 -60.02 3.97
N ALA A 576 17.02 -60.04 4.66
CA ALA A 576 15.97 -61.10 4.57
C ALA A 576 15.88 -62.28 5.57
N SER A 577 14.62 -62.69 5.76
CA SER A 577 14.10 -64.02 6.17
C SER A 577 14.20 -64.42 7.65
N ASN A 578 13.30 -65.20 8.26
CA ASN A 578 11.84 -65.45 8.11
C ASN A 578 11.42 -66.44 9.26
N ILE A 579 10.21 -67.06 9.18
CA ILE A 579 9.67 -68.18 10.02
C ILE A 579 8.89 -67.66 11.26
N SER A 580 7.54 -67.58 11.31
CA SER A 580 6.42 -68.54 11.05
C SER A 580 6.18 -69.55 12.19
N ALA A 581 4.99 -70.15 12.42
CA ALA A 581 3.63 -70.04 11.85
C ALA A 581 2.61 -70.00 13.03
N ASP A 582 1.34 -70.41 13.06
CA ASP A 582 0.32 -71.09 12.20
C ASP A 582 -1.07 -70.87 12.92
N SER A 583 -2.30 -71.25 12.52
CA SER A 583 -2.89 -71.98 11.38
C SER A 583 -4.43 -71.71 11.30
N THR A 584 -5.12 -72.24 10.26
CA THR A 584 -6.58 -72.58 10.20
C THR A 584 -7.65 -71.47 10.33
N SER A 585 -8.84 -71.52 9.68
CA SER A 585 -9.45 -72.35 8.62
C SER A 585 -10.91 -71.87 8.35
N ALA A 586 -11.62 -72.10 7.25
CA ALA A 586 -11.33 -72.45 5.84
C ALA A 586 -12.69 -72.50 5.06
N GLY A 587 -12.71 -72.38 3.72
CA GLY A 587 -13.91 -72.65 2.89
C GLY A 587 -13.99 -71.89 1.55
N ASP A 588 -13.66 -72.58 0.46
CA ASP A 588 -14.43 -72.79 -0.80
C ASP A 588 -15.20 -71.62 -1.48
N GLU A 589 -15.24 -71.45 -2.82
CA GLU A 589 -14.87 -72.36 -3.94
C GLU A 589 -14.55 -71.59 -5.27
N GLU A 590 -13.82 -72.25 -6.20
CA GLU A 590 -13.57 -71.99 -7.66
C GLU A 590 -13.25 -70.57 -8.20
N PHE A 591 -12.02 -70.31 -8.70
CA PHE A 591 -11.54 -70.49 -10.11
C PHE A 591 -12.30 -69.63 -11.16
N SER A 592 -11.70 -68.71 -11.94
CA SER A 592 -10.60 -68.88 -12.93
C SER A 592 -10.41 -67.56 -13.73
N SER A 593 -9.28 -67.15 -14.33
CA SER A 593 -7.84 -67.43 -14.17
C SER A 593 -6.99 -66.45 -15.04
N PHE A 594 -5.69 -66.29 -14.74
CA PHE A 594 -4.51 -66.35 -15.64
C PHE A 594 -4.59 -65.77 -17.10
N VAL A 595 -3.58 -65.08 -17.67
CA VAL A 595 -2.22 -64.69 -17.22
C VAL A 595 -1.58 -63.61 -18.13
N ASN A 596 -0.43 -63.05 -17.72
CA ASN A 596 0.66 -62.39 -18.48
C ASN A 596 0.60 -62.45 -20.03
N LYS A 597 1.00 -61.40 -20.77
CA LYS A 597 2.43 -61.13 -21.04
C LYS A 597 2.78 -59.78 -21.69
N ALA A 598 4.07 -59.47 -21.53
CA ALA A 598 4.88 -58.39 -22.09
C ALA A 598 4.87 -58.14 -23.62
N ALA A 599 5.12 -56.87 -23.95
CA ALA A 599 6.09 -56.34 -24.95
C ALA A 599 5.75 -56.12 -26.44
N LEU A 600 6.31 -55.01 -26.94
CA LEU A 600 6.70 -54.62 -28.32
C LEU A 600 5.64 -54.12 -29.34
N GLU A 601 6.01 -52.98 -29.96
CA GLU A 601 5.81 -52.54 -31.37
C GLU A 601 4.38 -52.35 -31.94
N GLY A 602 4.23 -51.37 -32.86
CA GLY A 602 3.13 -51.36 -33.86
C GLY A 602 2.24 -50.11 -33.96
N ASP A 603 2.74 -49.09 -34.65
CA ASP A 603 2.11 -48.16 -35.61
C ASP A 603 0.56 -48.07 -35.85
N ASP A 604 0.15 -46.83 -36.19
CA ASP A 604 -0.88 -46.39 -37.16
C ASP A 604 -2.43 -46.34 -36.90
N GLU A 605 -2.95 -45.13 -37.15
CA GLU A 605 -4.18 -44.71 -37.88
C GLU A 605 -5.63 -44.61 -37.30
N GLU A 606 -6.29 -43.53 -37.80
CA GLU A 606 -7.73 -43.21 -38.00
C GLU A 606 -8.83 -43.33 -36.91
N ILE A 607 -9.14 -42.17 -36.29
CA ILE A 607 -10.39 -41.38 -36.48
C ILE A 607 -11.57 -42.12 -37.16
N PRO A 608 -12.79 -42.25 -36.55
CA PRO A 608 -13.85 -41.26 -36.88
C PRO A 608 -14.99 -40.98 -35.87
N ALA A 609 -15.12 -39.69 -35.52
CA ALA A 609 -16.30 -38.84 -35.64
C ALA A 609 -17.72 -39.19 -35.07
N ARG A 610 -18.32 -38.15 -34.45
CA ARG A 610 -19.78 -37.82 -34.31
C ARG A 610 -20.69 -38.71 -33.44
N LYS A 611 -21.32 -38.04 -32.44
CA LYS A 611 -22.69 -37.51 -32.63
C LYS A 611 -23.12 -36.43 -31.63
N THR A 612 -23.99 -35.55 -32.13
CA THR A 612 -24.67 -34.43 -31.48
C THR A 612 -25.80 -34.86 -30.55
N GLY A 613 -26.07 -34.08 -29.50
CA GLY A 613 -27.35 -34.08 -28.78
C GLY A 613 -27.79 -32.65 -28.43
N ASN A 614 -28.89 -32.17 -29.03
CA ASN A 614 -29.50 -30.88 -28.68
C ASN A 614 -30.63 -31.09 -27.66
N TYR A 615 -30.81 -30.12 -26.76
CA TYR A 615 -32.12 -29.80 -26.19
C TYR A 615 -32.40 -28.29 -26.33
N SER A 616 -33.67 -27.92 -26.45
CA SER A 616 -34.09 -26.57 -26.88
C SER A 616 -35.20 -25.99 -26.00
N GLY A 617 -35.03 -24.76 -25.51
CA GLY A 617 -36.04 -24.00 -24.76
C GLY A 617 -36.40 -22.67 -25.45
N ARG A 618 -37.48 -22.67 -26.23
CA ARG A 618 -38.25 -21.46 -26.61
C ARG A 618 -39.34 -21.24 -25.55
N ASN A 619 -39.99 -20.09 -25.36
CA ASN A 619 -40.01 -18.79 -26.04
C ASN A 619 -40.72 -17.81 -25.07
N THR A 620 -40.51 -16.49 -25.17
CA THR A 620 -41.63 -15.51 -25.17
C THR A 620 -41.16 -14.16 -25.70
N SER A 621 -42.09 -13.36 -26.23
CA SER A 621 -41.79 -12.11 -26.95
C SER A 621 -42.95 -11.12 -26.83
N ILE A 622 -42.65 -9.84 -26.70
CA ILE A 622 -43.59 -8.72 -26.95
C ILE A 622 -42.97 -7.81 -28.04
N THR A 623 -43.80 -7.11 -28.80
CA THR A 623 -43.54 -6.86 -30.23
C THR A 623 -43.79 -5.44 -30.73
N GLY A 624 -42.81 -4.88 -31.45
CA GLY A 624 -43.02 -4.04 -32.63
C GLY A 624 -43.27 -2.53 -32.45
N ALA A 625 -43.29 -1.72 -33.53
CA ALA A 625 -42.84 -1.98 -34.92
C ALA A 625 -42.76 -0.72 -35.80
N GLY A 626 -41.73 -0.65 -36.67
CA GLY A 626 -41.75 0.04 -37.98
C GLY A 626 -41.48 1.56 -38.04
N SER A 627 -41.12 2.16 -39.19
CA SER A 627 -40.72 1.61 -40.52
C SER A 627 -40.07 2.69 -41.43
N SER A 628 -39.02 2.32 -42.19
CA SER A 628 -38.62 2.72 -43.58
C SER A 628 -39.02 4.11 -44.19
N ALA A 629 -38.26 4.81 -45.05
CA ALA A 629 -37.42 4.35 -46.16
C ALA A 629 -36.64 5.48 -46.91
N GLY A 630 -35.50 5.15 -47.55
CA GLY A 630 -35.27 5.35 -49.01
C GLY A 630 -34.63 6.63 -49.61
N SER A 631 -33.60 6.41 -50.46
CA SER A 631 -33.29 7.09 -51.76
C SER A 631 -32.70 8.54 -51.78
N ASN A 632 -31.89 9.01 -52.75
CA ASN A 632 -30.93 8.48 -53.78
C ASN A 632 -30.35 9.67 -54.62
N ARG A 633 -29.23 9.48 -55.38
CA ARG A 633 -28.70 10.29 -56.54
C ARG A 633 -28.01 11.67 -56.28
N THR A 634 -27.13 12.26 -57.13
CA THR A 634 -26.25 11.85 -58.29
C THR A 634 -25.24 12.97 -58.66
N SER A 635 -24.22 12.66 -59.50
CA SER A 635 -23.48 13.53 -60.48
C SER A 635 -22.59 14.69 -59.94
N ASP A 636 -21.47 15.18 -60.49
CA ASP A 636 -20.53 15.01 -61.65
C ASP A 636 -20.04 16.47 -61.99
N SER A 637 -18.88 16.84 -62.59
CA SER A 637 -17.58 16.22 -62.93
C SER A 637 -16.59 17.30 -63.51
N SER A 638 -15.28 16.99 -63.71
CA SER A 638 -14.29 17.68 -64.60
C SER A 638 -13.70 19.09 -64.19
N SER A 639 -12.49 19.58 -64.59
CA SER A 639 -11.24 19.00 -65.17
C SER A 639 -10.02 19.98 -65.39
N ILE A 640 -8.76 19.51 -65.23
CA ILE A 640 -7.52 19.71 -66.07
C ILE A 640 -6.54 20.96 -65.98
N ASN A 641 -5.27 20.66 -65.59
CA ASN A 641 -3.88 21.05 -66.00
C ASN A 641 -3.30 22.49 -66.27
N THR A 642 -2.07 22.77 -65.76
CA THR A 642 -0.74 23.09 -66.44
C THR A 642 0.34 23.52 -65.38
N ALA A 643 1.64 23.14 -65.31
CA ALA A 643 2.86 23.08 -66.18
C ALA A 643 3.75 24.39 -66.17
N SER A 644 5.11 24.48 -66.22
CA SER A 644 6.33 23.60 -66.16
C SER A 644 7.62 24.44 -66.48
N ALA A 645 8.94 24.14 -66.26
CA ALA A 645 9.79 23.29 -65.38
C ALA A 645 11.34 23.45 -65.73
N GLY A 646 12.32 23.25 -64.80
CA GLY A 646 13.80 23.14 -65.06
C GLY A 646 14.77 23.94 -64.12
N PHE A 647 16.13 23.82 -64.07
CA PHE A 647 17.13 22.80 -64.54
C PHE A 647 18.62 23.04 -64.07
N SER A 648 19.33 22.02 -63.51
CA SER A 648 20.83 21.77 -63.42
C SER A 648 21.84 22.68 -62.64
N GLY A 649 23.00 22.16 -62.15
CA GLY A 649 24.10 23.03 -61.62
C GLY A 649 25.59 22.60 -61.38
N ASN A 650 25.96 21.50 -60.68
CA ASN A 650 27.34 20.88 -60.62
C ASN A 650 28.55 21.47 -59.79
N SER A 651 29.41 20.56 -59.25
CA SER A 651 30.89 20.64 -58.92
C SER A 651 31.43 21.03 -57.50
N SER A 652 32.74 20.79 -57.26
CA SER A 652 33.37 20.42 -55.94
C SER A 652 34.86 20.86 -55.74
N PHE A 653 35.44 20.79 -54.51
CA PHE A 653 36.77 20.18 -54.16
C PHE A 653 37.27 20.42 -52.69
N ALA A 654 38.16 19.54 -52.21
CA ALA A 654 38.65 19.27 -50.83
C ALA A 654 39.73 20.19 -50.21
N SER A 655 40.04 20.04 -48.89
CA SER A 655 41.32 19.46 -48.36
C SER A 655 41.65 19.64 -46.84
N ASP A 656 42.05 18.53 -46.19
CA ASP A 656 43.15 18.26 -45.23
C ASP A 656 43.52 19.11 -43.95
N ALA A 657 43.52 18.39 -42.79
CA ALA A 657 44.70 18.03 -41.95
C ALA A 657 45.04 18.66 -40.54
N THR A 658 45.12 17.75 -39.55
CA THR A 658 46.17 17.55 -38.49
C THR A 658 46.34 18.39 -37.19
N SER A 659 46.06 17.70 -36.06
CA SER A 659 46.95 17.40 -34.89
C SER A 659 47.38 18.43 -33.80
N SER A 660 46.84 18.20 -32.59
CA SER A 660 47.54 17.95 -31.29
C SER A 660 48.34 19.03 -30.50
N ALA A 661 47.83 19.27 -29.26
CA ALA A 661 48.53 19.20 -27.95
C ALA A 661 49.22 20.43 -27.27
N ALA A 662 48.88 20.56 -25.98
CA ALA A 662 49.70 20.98 -24.81
C ALA A 662 49.88 22.47 -24.38
N ALA A 663 49.27 22.77 -23.22
CA ALA A 663 49.88 23.32 -21.99
C ALA A 663 50.12 24.85 -21.75
N VAL A 664 49.46 25.33 -20.69
CA VAL A 664 49.88 26.35 -19.68
C VAL A 664 50.04 27.83 -20.10
N GLY A 665 49.29 28.71 -19.42
CA GLY A 665 49.55 30.16 -19.34
C GLY A 665 48.35 30.93 -18.77
N ALA A 666 48.55 31.88 -17.86
CA ALA A 666 47.49 32.66 -17.22
C ALA A 666 47.69 34.17 -17.38
N ALA A 667 46.62 34.94 -17.63
CA ALA A 667 46.36 36.29 -17.09
C ALA A 667 45.10 36.96 -17.68
N THR A 668 44.30 37.57 -16.78
CA THR A 668 43.50 38.80 -16.93
C THR A 668 43.04 39.29 -18.33
N GLY A 669 41.73 39.42 -18.53
CA GLY A 669 41.14 40.26 -19.57
C GLY A 669 39.61 40.28 -19.51
N ALA A 670 38.96 41.43 -19.69
CA ALA A 670 37.50 41.51 -19.74
C ALA A 670 36.99 40.98 -21.09
N GLY A 671 35.99 40.09 -21.04
CA GLY A 671 35.32 39.52 -22.22
C GLY A 671 33.81 39.59 -22.08
N SER A 672 33.10 39.77 -23.19
CA SER A 672 31.64 39.83 -23.23
C SER A 672 31.01 38.47 -22.95
N GLY A 673 30.34 38.33 -21.81
CA GLY A 673 29.53 37.14 -21.51
C GLY A 673 28.27 37.09 -22.37
N THR A 674 28.30 36.29 -23.44
CA THR A 674 27.10 35.78 -24.11
C THR A 674 26.43 34.75 -23.20
N PRO A 675 25.16 34.94 -22.78
CA PRO A 675 24.42 33.89 -22.08
C PRO A 675 24.15 32.71 -23.02
N VAL A 676 24.25 31.49 -22.52
CA VAL A 676 23.93 30.28 -23.29
C VAL A 676 22.43 30.05 -23.26
N THR A 677 21.72 30.55 -24.27
CA THR A 677 20.34 30.16 -24.56
C THR A 677 20.35 28.95 -25.49
N ALA A 678 19.92 27.79 -25.01
CA ALA A 678 19.81 26.56 -25.79
C ALA A 678 18.58 26.57 -26.72
N ASN A 679 18.51 27.55 -27.63
CA ASN A 679 17.51 27.59 -28.69
C ASN A 679 18.01 26.72 -29.86
N VAL A 680 17.47 25.51 -30.00
CA VAL A 680 17.79 24.61 -31.12
C VAL A 680 17.03 25.08 -32.37
N SER A 681 17.54 26.12 -33.03
CA SER A 681 16.98 26.63 -34.29
C SER A 681 17.58 25.88 -35.49
N ILE A 682 16.94 24.79 -35.92
CA ILE A 682 17.33 24.07 -37.14
C ILE A 682 16.76 24.81 -38.36
N THR A 683 17.63 25.30 -39.24
CA THR A 683 17.25 25.88 -40.54
C THR A 683 17.35 24.83 -41.65
N PRO A 684 16.45 24.82 -42.66
CA PRO A 684 16.24 23.69 -43.57
C PRO A 684 17.27 23.59 -44.72
N ASP A 685 18.56 23.57 -44.41
CA ASP A 685 19.68 23.43 -45.38
C ASP A 685 20.70 22.33 -44.99
N SER A 686 20.60 21.72 -43.80
CA SER A 686 21.52 20.66 -43.34
C SER A 686 21.07 19.25 -43.75
N VAL A 687 21.15 18.92 -45.04
CA VAL A 687 21.02 17.53 -45.51
C VAL A 687 22.24 16.73 -45.07
N TRP A 688 22.07 15.83 -44.10
CA TRP A 688 23.15 15.04 -43.52
C TRP A 688 23.82 14.08 -44.52
N PRO A 689 25.16 14.10 -44.65
CA PRO A 689 25.91 13.04 -45.32
C PRO A 689 26.09 11.83 -44.38
N TYR A 690 25.47 10.70 -44.73
CA TYR A 690 25.55 9.45 -43.97
C TYR A 690 26.98 8.91 -43.82
N PRO A 691 27.40 8.47 -42.62
CA PRO A 691 28.42 7.44 -42.44
C PRO A 691 27.75 6.06 -42.42
N ASP A 692 28.14 5.14 -43.31
CA ASP A 692 27.61 3.76 -43.39
C ASP A 692 28.15 2.82 -42.28
N ASN A 693 28.18 3.29 -41.03
CA ASN A 693 28.52 2.49 -39.85
C ASN A 693 27.39 2.59 -38.82
N ALA A 694 26.68 1.47 -38.61
CA ALA A 694 25.73 1.37 -37.50
C ALA A 694 26.49 1.48 -36.16
N ILE A 695 26.23 2.55 -35.42
CA ILE A 695 26.70 2.70 -34.05
C ILE A 695 25.90 1.72 -33.18
N ALA A 696 26.58 0.89 -32.40
CA ALA A 696 25.90 0.01 -31.46
C ALA A 696 25.48 0.83 -30.23
N SER A 697 24.19 0.77 -29.88
CA SER A 697 23.62 1.43 -28.70
C SER A 697 24.50 1.24 -27.47
N THR A 698 24.92 2.36 -26.87
CA THR A 698 25.70 2.30 -25.62
C THR A 698 24.82 1.98 -24.40
N HIS A 699 23.51 2.17 -24.53
CA HIS A 699 22.52 1.85 -23.51
C HIS A 699 21.95 0.42 -23.66
N PRO A 700 21.69 -0.30 -22.55
CA PRO A 700 21.25 -1.69 -22.58
C PRO A 700 19.74 -1.84 -22.84
N ASP A 701 19.37 -2.22 -24.05
CA ASP A 701 17.99 -2.59 -24.41
C ASP A 701 17.44 -3.72 -23.52
N ARG A 702 16.47 -3.40 -22.64
CA ARG A 702 15.73 -4.39 -21.83
C ARG A 702 14.74 -5.21 -22.69
N LYS A 703 15.27 -6.14 -23.49
CA LYS A 703 14.48 -6.97 -24.44
C LYS A 703 13.46 -7.92 -23.79
N GLU A 704 13.60 -8.25 -22.50
CA GLU A 704 12.85 -9.33 -21.82
C GLU A 704 11.71 -8.85 -20.89
N GLN A 705 11.07 -7.73 -21.23
CA GLN A 705 9.83 -7.27 -20.61
C GLN A 705 8.64 -7.60 -21.53
N ASN A 706 7.98 -8.73 -21.29
CA ASN A 706 6.76 -9.14 -22.01
C ASN A 706 5.49 -8.38 -21.57
N PHE A 707 5.60 -7.45 -20.62
CA PHE A 707 4.51 -6.56 -20.23
C PHE A 707 4.50 -5.28 -21.08
N ARG A 708 3.30 -4.83 -21.48
CA ARG A 708 3.11 -3.66 -22.34
C ARG A 708 3.15 -2.36 -21.53
N LEU A 709 4.36 -1.97 -21.11
CA LEU A 709 4.63 -0.76 -20.32
C LEU A 709 4.06 0.53 -20.95
N TYR A 710 3.97 0.60 -22.28
CA TYR A 710 3.42 1.75 -23.01
C TYR A 710 2.50 1.34 -24.17
N PRO A 711 1.42 2.10 -24.43
CA PRO A 711 0.64 2.02 -25.67
C PRO A 711 1.49 2.28 -26.92
N LYS A 712 1.19 1.60 -28.03
CA LYS A 712 1.95 1.73 -29.30
C LYS A 712 1.78 3.09 -29.99
N ASN A 713 0.71 3.82 -29.70
CA ASN A 713 0.56 5.22 -30.06
C ASN A 713 0.00 5.97 -28.84
N THR A 714 0.65 7.06 -28.45
CA THR A 714 0.26 7.91 -27.31
C THR A 714 0.11 9.35 -27.79
N LEU A 715 -1.01 9.98 -27.47
CA LEU A 715 -1.28 11.40 -27.72
C LEU A 715 -1.38 12.15 -26.39
N ILE A 716 -0.38 12.98 -26.10
CA ILE A 716 -0.33 13.81 -24.91
C ILE A 716 -1.08 15.13 -25.22
N LYS A 717 -2.33 15.22 -24.76
CA LYS A 717 -3.25 16.36 -25.01
C LYS A 717 -3.34 17.25 -23.76
N GLY A 718 -3.31 18.57 -23.92
CA GLY A 718 -3.50 19.49 -22.79
C GLY A 718 -3.34 20.96 -23.15
N PRO A 719 -3.68 21.91 -22.25
CA PRO A 719 -3.72 23.34 -22.57
C PRO A 719 -2.38 23.95 -23.00
N VAL A 720 -2.44 25.17 -23.54
CA VAL A 720 -1.29 25.82 -24.21
C VAL A 720 -0.16 26.07 -23.21
N LYS A 721 1.08 25.71 -23.59
CA LYS A 721 2.30 25.77 -22.75
C LYS A 721 2.29 24.96 -21.44
N THR A 722 1.47 23.92 -21.29
CA THR A 722 1.72 22.89 -20.27
C THR A 722 2.90 21.99 -20.67
N GLY A 723 3.50 21.29 -19.71
CA GLY A 723 4.67 20.40 -19.85
C GLY A 723 4.55 19.17 -20.77
N LYS A 724 3.68 19.19 -21.79
CA LYS A 724 3.42 18.08 -22.73
C LYS A 724 4.68 17.58 -23.42
N PHE A 725 5.52 18.49 -23.93
CA PHE A 725 6.76 18.14 -24.62
C PHE A 725 7.76 17.45 -23.68
N HIS A 726 7.86 17.92 -22.43
CA HIS A 726 8.65 17.26 -21.40
C HIS A 726 8.12 15.85 -21.12
N GLN A 727 6.82 15.68 -20.82
CA GLN A 727 6.24 14.34 -20.62
C GLN A 727 6.40 13.41 -21.83
N ALA A 728 6.41 13.96 -23.05
CA ALA A 728 6.64 13.21 -24.28
C ALA A 728 8.08 12.73 -24.43
N ILE A 729 9.06 13.56 -24.06
CA ILE A 729 10.49 13.16 -23.97
C ILE A 729 10.66 12.04 -22.94
N MET A 730 10.14 12.21 -21.72
CA MET A 730 10.21 11.18 -20.66
C MET A 730 9.57 9.86 -21.17
N THR A 731 8.45 9.95 -21.88
CA THR A 731 7.77 8.79 -22.48
C THR A 731 8.60 8.14 -23.58
N ALA A 732 9.24 8.91 -24.46
CA ALA A 732 10.05 8.37 -25.56
C ALA A 732 11.32 7.64 -25.07
N VAL A 733 12.00 8.20 -24.06
CA VAL A 733 13.17 7.56 -23.42
C VAL A 733 12.74 6.32 -22.63
N GLY A 734 11.69 6.42 -21.81
CA GLY A 734 11.17 5.27 -21.05
C GLY A 734 10.70 4.10 -21.93
N ILE A 735 10.09 4.40 -23.08
CA ILE A 735 9.77 3.40 -24.11
C ILE A 735 11.03 2.68 -24.56
N ILE A 736 12.08 3.40 -24.96
CA ILE A 736 13.32 2.81 -25.48
C ILE A 736 13.96 1.91 -24.42
N GLU A 737 14.18 2.43 -23.23
CA GLU A 737 14.96 1.77 -22.18
C GLU A 737 14.19 0.67 -21.44
N GLY A 738 12.86 0.69 -21.46
CA GLY A 738 12.04 -0.26 -20.71
C GLY A 738 11.91 0.14 -19.23
N LYS A 739 11.67 1.43 -19.01
CA LYS A 739 11.39 2.06 -17.72
C LYS A 739 9.94 2.56 -17.76
N ASP A 740 9.16 2.37 -16.71
CA ASP A 740 7.79 2.91 -16.64
C ASP A 740 7.76 4.42 -16.29
N SER A 741 6.56 5.00 -16.20
CA SER A 741 6.41 6.43 -15.87
C SER A 741 6.96 6.79 -14.48
N ASN A 742 6.93 5.90 -13.50
CA ASN A 742 7.43 6.17 -12.16
C ASN A 742 8.96 6.10 -12.12
N MET A 743 9.54 5.12 -12.82
CA MET A 743 10.99 5.05 -13.05
C MET A 743 11.51 6.30 -13.78
N MET A 744 10.81 6.79 -14.81
CA MET A 744 11.20 8.02 -15.49
C MET A 744 11.03 9.27 -14.59
N ASN A 745 9.99 9.34 -13.75
CA ASN A 745 9.73 10.51 -12.89
C ASN A 745 10.82 10.76 -11.83
N ILE A 746 11.63 9.76 -11.47
CA ILE A 746 12.74 9.91 -10.51
C ILE A 746 14.09 10.24 -11.18
N GLU A 747 14.15 10.29 -12.51
CA GLU A 747 15.40 10.54 -13.23
C GLU A 747 15.70 12.04 -13.39
N PRO A 748 16.98 12.47 -13.26
CA PRO A 748 17.34 13.86 -13.49
C PRO A 748 16.99 14.27 -14.92
N VAL A 749 16.14 15.30 -15.06
CA VAL A 749 15.72 15.85 -16.36
C VAL A 749 16.91 16.15 -17.32
N PRO A 750 18.08 16.65 -16.87
CA PRO A 750 19.24 16.82 -17.75
C PRO A 750 19.72 15.52 -18.40
N ASP A 751 19.71 14.41 -17.66
CA ASP A 751 20.21 13.11 -18.10
C ASP A 751 19.24 12.50 -19.12
N VAL A 752 17.93 12.62 -18.87
CA VAL A 752 16.88 12.19 -19.82
C VAL A 752 16.91 13.02 -21.10
N LEU A 753 17.21 14.32 -21.01
CA LEU A 753 17.42 15.17 -22.20
C LEU A 753 18.67 14.77 -22.98
N GLU A 754 19.76 14.37 -22.32
CA GLU A 754 20.96 13.85 -23.01
C GLU A 754 20.65 12.51 -23.69
N HIS A 755 20.02 11.56 -22.99
CA HIS A 755 19.60 10.26 -23.55
C HIS A 755 18.65 10.46 -24.75
N TYR A 756 17.70 11.39 -24.65
CA TYR A 756 16.81 11.73 -25.76
C TYR A 756 17.59 12.19 -27.01
N GLN A 757 18.56 13.10 -26.85
CA GLN A 757 19.41 13.55 -27.96
C GLN A 757 20.26 12.40 -28.52
N GLN A 758 20.85 11.57 -27.66
CA GLN A 758 21.63 10.40 -28.07
C GLN A 758 20.78 9.44 -28.92
N TYR A 759 19.53 9.16 -28.54
CA TYR A 759 18.64 8.31 -29.34
C TYR A 759 18.11 8.96 -30.63
N VAL A 760 18.04 10.29 -30.71
CA VAL A 760 17.83 10.99 -31.98
C VAL A 760 19.05 10.82 -32.90
N ASP A 761 20.27 11.00 -32.36
CA ASP A 761 21.53 10.89 -33.12
C ASP A 761 21.82 9.44 -33.56
N GLU A 762 21.45 8.43 -32.76
CA GLU A 762 21.48 7.01 -33.13
C GLU A 762 20.41 6.64 -34.20
N GLY A 763 19.42 7.51 -34.45
CA GLY A 763 18.30 7.21 -35.33
C GLY A 763 17.29 6.21 -34.72
N ARG A 764 17.20 6.15 -33.39
CA ARG A 764 16.18 5.39 -32.64
C ARG A 764 14.92 6.21 -32.34
N ILE A 765 15.05 7.54 -32.29
CA ILE A 765 13.95 8.50 -32.24
C ILE A 765 13.93 9.31 -33.54
N LEU A 766 12.79 9.31 -34.24
CA LEU A 766 12.49 10.28 -35.30
C LEU A 766 11.76 11.46 -34.66
N HIS A 767 12.46 12.58 -34.44
CA HIS A 767 11.83 13.84 -34.04
C HIS A 767 11.20 14.55 -35.24
N ILE A 768 9.97 15.02 -35.09
CA ILE A 768 9.25 15.81 -36.10
C ILE A 768 8.53 16.98 -35.40
N SER A 769 9.00 18.20 -35.66
CA SER A 769 8.32 19.43 -35.23
C SER A 769 7.35 19.94 -36.28
N TYR A 770 6.33 20.66 -35.84
CA TYR A 770 5.53 21.51 -36.71
C TYR A 770 6.39 22.74 -37.15
N PRO A 771 6.38 23.17 -38.43
CA PRO A 771 5.44 22.83 -39.49
C PRO A 771 5.96 21.86 -40.57
N ASP A 772 7.11 21.21 -40.37
CA ASP A 772 7.80 20.40 -41.42
C ASP A 772 6.92 19.28 -42.02
N ILE A 773 5.97 18.80 -41.24
CA ILE A 773 5.03 17.73 -41.59
C ILE A 773 3.83 18.22 -42.44
N ASN A 774 3.58 19.53 -42.53
CA ASN A 774 2.32 20.09 -43.03
C ASN A 774 2.28 20.30 -44.56
N SER A 775 3.35 20.78 -45.20
CA SER A 775 3.29 21.21 -46.61
C SER A 775 3.06 20.07 -47.61
N ASP A 776 3.48 18.85 -47.26
CA ASP A 776 3.56 17.72 -48.18
C ASP A 776 2.59 16.57 -47.84
N GLY A 777 2.07 16.51 -46.62
CA GLY A 777 1.14 15.45 -46.18
C GLY A 777 1.65 14.04 -46.46
N TYR A 778 0.74 13.15 -46.91
CA TYR A 778 1.05 11.78 -47.33
C TYR A 778 2.27 11.63 -48.25
N ASP A 779 2.48 12.58 -49.17
CA ASP A 779 3.59 12.52 -50.13
C ASP A 779 4.95 12.64 -49.41
N GLY A 780 5.07 13.58 -48.46
CA GLY A 780 6.28 13.75 -47.66
C GLY A 780 6.43 12.70 -46.55
N PHE A 781 5.32 12.13 -46.10
CA PHE A 781 5.27 11.25 -44.93
C PHE A 781 5.41 9.76 -45.27
N ILE A 782 4.69 9.25 -46.28
CA ILE A 782 4.66 7.83 -46.67
C ILE A 782 5.38 7.58 -48.01
N GLU A 783 4.91 8.15 -49.13
CA GLU A 783 5.64 8.08 -50.40
C GLU A 783 5.17 9.15 -51.42
N ARG A 784 6.14 9.77 -52.11
CA ARG A 784 5.91 10.76 -53.17
C ARG A 784 6.25 10.18 -54.54
N LYS A 785 5.44 10.51 -55.55
CA LYS A 785 5.76 10.18 -56.95
C LYS A 785 6.34 11.38 -57.70
N ARG A 786 7.63 11.30 -58.06
CA ARG A 786 8.38 12.35 -58.76
C ARG A 786 8.64 11.95 -60.22
N GLY A 787 7.60 12.07 -61.05
CA GLY A 787 7.65 11.67 -62.46
C GLY A 787 7.66 10.15 -62.61
N PRO A 788 8.72 9.53 -63.18
CA PRO A 788 8.88 8.08 -63.21
C PRO A 788 9.43 7.50 -61.90
N PHE A 789 10.04 8.32 -61.05
CA PHE A 789 10.63 7.91 -59.77
C PHE A 789 9.61 7.99 -58.64
N ILE A 790 9.89 7.24 -57.57
CA ILE A 790 9.12 7.21 -56.34
C ILE A 790 10.12 7.36 -55.21
N GLU A 791 9.82 8.26 -54.28
CA GLU A 791 10.67 8.66 -53.16
C GLU A 791 9.90 8.31 -51.87
N ASP A 792 10.51 7.49 -51.00
CA ASP A 792 9.91 7.13 -49.71
C ASP A 792 9.83 8.36 -48.80
N GLY A 793 8.69 8.56 -48.15
CA GLY A 793 8.49 9.63 -47.17
C GLY A 793 9.16 9.32 -45.82
N ILE A 794 9.31 10.33 -44.97
CA ILE A 794 10.12 10.25 -43.74
C ILE A 794 9.70 9.10 -42.80
N PHE A 795 8.41 8.83 -42.68
CA PHE A 795 7.88 7.78 -41.82
C PHE A 795 8.05 6.38 -42.44
N LYS A 796 7.88 6.24 -43.76
CA LYS A 796 8.17 4.98 -44.48
C LYS A 796 9.66 4.64 -44.38
N GLN A 797 10.55 5.62 -44.59
CA GLN A 797 12.00 5.44 -44.44
C GLN A 797 12.38 4.99 -43.02
N PHE A 798 11.78 5.58 -41.98
CA PHE A 798 12.08 5.24 -40.59
C PHE A 798 11.52 3.86 -40.19
N ALA A 799 10.26 3.57 -40.54
CA ALA A 799 9.65 2.26 -40.32
C ALA A 799 10.45 1.13 -41.00
N ASN A 800 10.93 1.36 -42.23
CA ASN A 800 11.76 0.41 -42.98
C ASN A 800 13.20 0.25 -42.41
N LYS A 801 13.65 1.15 -41.52
CA LYS A 801 14.95 1.08 -40.83
C LYS A 801 14.87 0.42 -39.45
N CYS A 802 13.68 0.20 -38.90
CA CYS A 802 13.49 -0.40 -37.58
C CYS A 802 14.01 -1.85 -37.57
N ALA A 803 15.08 -2.10 -36.81
CA ALA A 803 15.69 -3.41 -36.64
C ALA A 803 15.28 -4.01 -35.28
N ASP A 804 16.17 -4.79 -34.66
CA ASP A 804 16.10 -5.17 -33.25
C ASP A 804 16.03 -3.94 -32.33
N GLY A 805 15.38 -4.09 -31.16
CA GLY A 805 15.23 -3.03 -30.17
C GLY A 805 13.91 -2.27 -30.31
N ARG A 806 13.78 -1.13 -29.64
CA ARG A 806 12.58 -0.26 -29.68
C ARG A 806 12.88 1.07 -30.35
N TYR A 807 11.90 1.60 -31.08
CA TYR A 807 12.00 2.83 -31.88
C TYR A 807 10.79 3.74 -31.60
N VAL A 808 10.98 5.07 -31.68
CA VAL A 808 9.91 6.05 -31.42
C VAL A 808 9.83 7.09 -32.54
N VAL A 809 8.63 7.41 -33.00
CA VAL A 809 8.37 8.67 -33.72
C VAL A 809 7.81 9.66 -32.72
N MET A 810 8.54 10.75 -32.48
CA MET A 810 8.16 11.84 -31.60
C MET A 810 7.61 13.00 -32.45
N MET A 811 6.39 13.44 -32.17
CA MET A 811 5.67 14.44 -32.95
C MET A 811 5.23 15.62 -32.06
N GLU A 812 5.81 16.78 -32.31
CA GLU A 812 5.59 18.02 -31.56
C GLU A 812 4.47 18.87 -32.19
N GLU A 813 3.59 19.46 -31.35
CA GLU A 813 2.50 20.37 -31.73
C GLU A 813 1.64 19.89 -32.91
N VAL A 814 1.09 18.68 -32.82
CA VAL A 814 0.28 18.09 -33.90
C VAL A 814 -1.13 18.72 -33.96
N ASP A 815 -1.31 19.69 -34.85
CA ASP A 815 -2.61 20.30 -35.20
C ASP A 815 -3.30 19.69 -36.43
N LEU A 816 -2.76 18.57 -36.96
CA LEU A 816 -3.14 18.02 -38.27
C LEU A 816 -4.03 16.78 -38.20
N ASN A 817 -5.00 16.72 -39.11
CA ASN A 817 -5.81 15.55 -39.34
C ASN A 817 -4.93 14.37 -39.82
N TRP A 818 -4.83 13.31 -39.02
CA TRP A 818 -3.92 12.20 -39.26
C TRP A 818 -4.22 11.40 -40.54
N MET A 819 -5.46 11.48 -41.09
CA MET A 819 -5.78 10.88 -42.39
C MET A 819 -5.08 11.61 -43.54
N HIS A 820 -4.68 12.88 -43.39
CA HIS A 820 -3.88 13.60 -44.38
C HIS A 820 -2.47 13.00 -44.52
N LEU A 821 -1.91 12.50 -43.41
CA LEU A 821 -0.58 11.91 -43.32
C LEU A 821 -0.59 10.42 -43.69
N PHE A 822 -1.51 9.63 -43.11
CA PHE A 822 -1.49 8.17 -43.21
C PHE A 822 -2.41 7.62 -44.32
N ARG A 823 -3.53 8.28 -44.62
CA ARG A 823 -4.59 7.78 -45.53
C ARG A 823 -4.92 6.30 -45.29
N GLU A 824 -4.88 5.45 -46.33
CA GLU A 824 -5.15 4.01 -46.23
C GLU A 824 -4.17 3.24 -45.31
N THR A 825 -3.00 3.79 -45.00
CA THR A 825 -2.05 3.16 -44.07
C THR A 825 -2.41 3.36 -42.59
N ALA A 826 -3.39 4.23 -42.28
CA ALA A 826 -3.83 4.47 -40.90
C ALA A 826 -4.29 3.18 -40.19
N VAL A 827 -4.82 2.21 -40.93
CA VAL A 827 -5.22 0.89 -40.38
C VAL A 827 -4.04 0.09 -39.79
N LEU A 828 -2.79 0.42 -40.13
CA LEU A 828 -1.59 -0.19 -39.55
C LEU A 828 -1.22 0.39 -38.18
N LEU A 829 -1.76 1.56 -37.80
CA LEU A 829 -1.54 2.16 -36.48
C LEU A 829 -2.03 1.25 -35.35
N ARG A 830 -3.11 0.50 -35.61
CA ARG A 830 -3.65 -0.53 -34.71
C ARG A 830 -2.59 -1.55 -34.34
N GLU A 831 -2.41 -1.75 -33.05
CA GLU A 831 -1.41 -2.69 -32.52
C GLU A 831 -1.59 -4.11 -33.10
N ASN A 832 -2.82 -4.63 -33.17
CA ASN A 832 -3.10 -5.95 -33.73
C ASN A 832 -3.02 -6.05 -35.26
N ARG A 833 -2.58 -4.99 -35.95
CA ARG A 833 -2.34 -4.96 -37.40
C ARG A 833 -0.85 -4.88 -37.75
N ARG A 834 0.02 -4.67 -36.75
CA ARG A 834 1.48 -4.54 -36.92
C ARG A 834 2.16 -5.87 -37.20
N GLU A 835 3.38 -5.78 -37.70
CA GLU A 835 4.25 -6.90 -38.05
C GLU A 835 4.50 -7.81 -36.84
N GLY A 836 4.43 -9.13 -37.06
CA GLY A 836 4.61 -10.13 -36.00
C GLY A 836 3.42 -10.32 -35.06
N THR A 837 2.26 -9.71 -35.33
CA THR A 837 1.03 -9.90 -34.52
C THR A 837 0.04 -10.89 -35.14
N SER A 838 -0.86 -11.47 -34.32
CA SER A 838 -1.83 -12.50 -34.75
C SER A 838 -2.90 -12.03 -35.74
N SER A 839 -2.95 -10.74 -36.09
CA SER A 839 -3.81 -10.17 -37.13
C SER A 839 -3.06 -9.18 -38.03
N GLU A 840 -1.73 -9.39 -38.15
CA GLU A 840 -0.81 -8.68 -39.04
C GLU A 840 -1.45 -8.37 -40.40
N THR A 841 -1.32 -7.12 -40.83
CA THR A 841 -1.91 -6.63 -42.06
C THR A 841 -0.87 -5.85 -42.85
N ALA A 842 -0.91 -5.95 -44.18
CA ALA A 842 -0.01 -5.23 -45.08
C ALA A 842 -0.84 -4.48 -46.13
N ILE A 843 -0.51 -3.22 -46.38
CA ILE A 843 -1.23 -2.35 -47.31
C ILE A 843 -0.40 -2.18 -48.58
N THR A 844 -1.03 -2.40 -49.74
CA THR A 844 -0.41 -2.14 -51.04
C THR A 844 -0.41 -0.64 -51.32
N LEU A 845 0.76 -0.01 -51.31
CA LEU A 845 0.91 1.44 -51.42
C LEU A 845 0.47 1.99 -52.81
N PRO A 846 -0.01 3.25 -52.89
CA PRO A 846 -0.70 3.77 -54.05
C PRO A 846 0.22 4.11 -55.23
N PHE A 847 1.49 4.47 -55.01
CA PHE A 847 2.43 4.77 -56.07
C PHE A 847 3.40 3.61 -56.34
N SER A 848 4.11 3.11 -55.32
CA SER A 848 5.13 2.06 -55.45
C SER A 848 4.55 0.69 -55.79
N LYS A 849 3.33 0.41 -55.34
CA LYS A 849 2.67 -0.91 -55.35
C LYS A 849 3.37 -1.95 -54.47
N GLU A 850 4.27 -1.51 -53.59
CA GLU A 850 4.88 -2.34 -52.56
C GLU A 850 3.88 -2.66 -51.45
N LYS A 851 4.14 -3.73 -50.69
CA LYS A 851 3.37 -4.06 -49.48
C LYS A 851 4.07 -3.42 -48.29
N PHE A 852 3.49 -2.35 -47.75
CA PHE A 852 3.95 -1.72 -46.53
C PHE A 852 3.35 -2.39 -45.29
N ARG A 853 4.14 -2.44 -44.23
CA ARG A 853 3.85 -2.99 -42.90
C ARG A 853 4.34 -1.99 -41.87
N LEU A 854 3.79 -2.03 -40.66
CA LEU A 854 4.27 -1.22 -39.55
C LEU A 854 4.91 -2.13 -38.48
N PRO A 855 6.18 -1.93 -38.10
CA PRO A 855 6.84 -2.75 -37.09
C PRO A 855 6.14 -2.67 -35.72
N SER A 856 6.03 -3.79 -35.01
CA SER A 856 5.39 -3.84 -33.68
C SER A 856 6.27 -3.30 -32.55
N ASN A 857 7.57 -3.12 -32.79
CA ASN A 857 8.55 -2.48 -31.91
C ASN A 857 8.71 -0.96 -32.14
N LEU A 858 8.05 -0.42 -33.16
CA LEU A 858 7.90 1.02 -33.37
C LEU A 858 6.77 1.57 -32.50
N TYR A 859 6.96 2.76 -31.93
CA TYR A 859 6.00 3.51 -31.13
C TYR A 859 5.80 4.90 -31.73
N ILE A 860 4.65 5.53 -31.45
CA ILE A 860 4.39 6.94 -31.77
C ILE A 860 4.06 7.67 -30.46
N VAL A 861 4.76 8.77 -30.19
CA VAL A 861 4.47 9.69 -29.10
C VAL A 861 4.21 11.06 -29.73
N ALA A 862 3.02 11.60 -29.56
CA ALA A 862 2.60 12.88 -30.11
C ALA A 862 2.15 13.83 -29.01
N THR A 863 2.32 15.13 -29.22
CA THR A 863 1.76 16.18 -28.37
C THR A 863 0.71 16.99 -29.14
N CYS A 864 -0.33 17.46 -28.46
CA CYS A 864 -1.39 18.26 -29.06
C CYS A 864 -1.95 19.27 -28.05
N ASP A 865 -2.22 20.50 -28.51
CA ASP A 865 -2.88 21.51 -27.69
C ASP A 865 -4.38 21.22 -27.53
N SER A 866 -4.90 21.45 -26.34
CA SER A 866 -6.26 21.04 -25.99
C SER A 866 -7.36 21.66 -26.85
N ILE A 867 -7.10 22.88 -27.34
CA ILE A 867 -7.96 23.72 -28.18
C ILE A 867 -7.92 23.39 -29.69
N VAL A 868 -7.17 22.35 -30.10
CA VAL A 868 -7.14 21.88 -31.49
C VAL A 868 -8.50 21.26 -31.88
N CYS A 869 -8.98 21.57 -33.09
CA CYS A 869 -10.35 21.26 -33.53
C CYS A 869 -10.67 19.76 -33.48
N GLU A 870 -11.91 19.40 -33.12
CA GLU A 870 -12.38 18.01 -33.09
C GLU A 870 -12.19 17.28 -34.44
N ASP A 871 -12.39 17.96 -35.58
CA ASP A 871 -12.13 17.42 -36.94
C ASP A 871 -10.67 16.97 -37.19
N THR A 872 -9.75 17.32 -36.30
CA THR A 872 -8.34 16.91 -36.31
C THR A 872 -8.14 15.54 -35.65
N ILE A 873 -8.93 15.29 -34.61
CA ILE A 873 -8.82 14.15 -33.67
C ILE A 873 -9.82 13.04 -34.04
N LEU A 874 -11.01 13.43 -34.50
CA LEU A 874 -12.12 12.51 -34.76
C LEU A 874 -11.81 11.54 -35.91
N GLY A 875 -11.64 10.25 -35.59
CA GLY A 875 -11.39 9.22 -36.60
C GLY A 875 -10.51 8.06 -36.13
N ALA A 876 -9.29 7.96 -36.67
CA ALA A 876 -8.37 6.86 -36.31
C ALA A 876 -7.82 7.01 -34.88
N ILE A 877 -7.72 8.24 -34.36
CA ILE A 877 -7.02 8.52 -33.10
C ILE A 877 -7.83 8.00 -31.90
N ASP A 878 -9.15 8.21 -31.87
CA ASP A 878 -10.05 7.81 -30.76
C ASP A 878 -10.10 6.28 -30.48
N HIS A 879 -9.54 5.46 -31.37
CA HIS A 879 -9.48 3.99 -31.22
C HIS A 879 -8.07 3.41 -31.36
N ASP A 880 -7.19 4.08 -32.10
CA ASP A 880 -5.85 3.56 -32.38
C ASP A 880 -4.76 4.28 -31.54
N PHE A 881 -5.07 5.37 -30.82
CA PHE A 881 -4.19 6.06 -29.86
C PHE A 881 -4.72 6.01 -28.42
N PHE A 882 -3.79 5.97 -27.46
CA PHE A 882 -4.07 6.29 -26.06
C PHE A 882 -3.91 7.79 -25.82
N ILE A 883 -4.96 8.46 -25.36
CA ILE A 883 -4.92 9.90 -25.06
C ILE A 883 -4.55 10.09 -23.58
N ARG A 884 -3.40 10.72 -23.32
CA ARG A 884 -2.92 11.11 -21.99
C ARG A 884 -3.22 12.60 -21.77
N PRO A 885 -4.16 12.98 -20.89
CA PRO A 885 -4.40 14.38 -20.56
C PRO A 885 -3.25 14.95 -19.73
N VAL A 886 -2.95 16.24 -19.91
CA VAL A 886 -1.99 17.02 -19.11
C VAL A 886 -2.65 18.34 -18.72
N SER A 887 -3.00 18.46 -17.45
CA SER A 887 -3.43 19.73 -16.85
C SER A 887 -2.24 20.66 -16.63
N PRO A 888 -2.47 21.98 -16.47
CA PRO A 888 -1.49 22.88 -15.89
C PRO A 888 -1.23 22.56 -14.41
N GLU A 889 -0.01 22.82 -13.96
CA GLU A 889 0.43 22.58 -12.58
C GLU A 889 0.94 23.89 -11.94
N PRO A 890 0.05 24.80 -11.45
CA PRO A 890 0.44 26.04 -10.77
C PRO A 890 1.40 25.85 -9.59
N GLU A 891 1.41 24.66 -8.99
CA GLU A 891 2.24 24.22 -7.87
C GLU A 891 3.73 24.26 -8.23
N ILE A 892 4.08 24.09 -9.51
CA ILE A 892 5.46 24.26 -10.00
C ILE A 892 5.93 25.71 -9.81
N LEU A 893 5.01 26.69 -9.73
CA LEU A 893 5.30 28.10 -9.47
C LEU A 893 5.25 28.47 -7.98
N HIS A 894 5.20 27.47 -7.07
CA HIS A 894 5.20 27.72 -5.63
C HIS A 894 6.45 28.47 -5.17
N GLY A 895 6.31 29.36 -4.18
CA GLY A 895 7.35 30.29 -3.74
C GLY A 895 7.75 31.38 -4.75
N MET A 896 7.53 31.20 -6.05
CA MET A 896 7.98 32.13 -7.09
C MET A 896 7.26 33.49 -7.00
N ARG A 897 8.07 34.54 -6.81
CA ARG A 897 7.60 35.93 -6.76
C ARG A 897 8.42 36.86 -7.63
N VAL A 898 7.74 37.78 -8.29
CA VAL A 898 8.34 38.83 -9.15
C VAL A 898 7.76 40.17 -8.72
N GLU A 899 8.58 41.10 -8.21
CA GLU A 899 8.11 42.39 -7.64
C GLU A 899 6.92 42.23 -6.67
N GLY A 900 6.98 41.19 -5.82
CA GLY A 900 5.94 40.81 -4.86
C GLY A 900 4.79 39.96 -5.42
N ILE A 901 4.58 39.98 -6.74
CA ILE A 901 3.55 39.20 -7.45
C ILE A 901 3.81 37.70 -7.27
N SER A 902 2.89 36.97 -6.64
CA SER A 902 2.91 35.49 -6.64
C SER A 902 2.48 34.96 -8.01
N LEU A 903 3.36 34.19 -8.67
CA LEU A 903 3.06 33.63 -9.99
C LEU A 903 2.03 32.48 -9.90
N GLN A 904 2.10 31.67 -8.83
CA GLN A 904 1.09 30.64 -8.52
C GLN A 904 -0.31 31.25 -8.39
N ARG A 905 -0.55 32.22 -7.49
CA ARG A 905 -1.88 32.86 -7.32
C ARG A 905 -2.37 33.50 -8.64
N LEU A 906 -1.47 34.14 -9.38
CA LEU A 906 -1.77 34.77 -10.67
C LEU A 906 -2.26 33.75 -11.71
N MET A 907 -1.53 32.64 -11.88
CA MET A 907 -1.89 31.57 -12.80
C MET A 907 -3.20 30.89 -12.39
N THR A 908 -3.36 30.51 -11.11
CA THR A 908 -4.56 29.85 -10.59
C THR A 908 -5.81 30.72 -10.76
N THR A 909 -5.77 31.99 -10.38
CA THR A 909 -6.94 32.89 -10.52
C THR A 909 -7.32 33.16 -11.97
N ILE A 910 -6.34 33.29 -12.88
CA ILE A 910 -6.64 33.43 -14.32
C ILE A 910 -7.21 32.13 -14.88
N ASN A 911 -6.65 30.97 -14.54
CA ASN A 911 -7.12 29.66 -15.01
C ASN A 911 -8.54 29.33 -14.55
N MET A 912 -8.91 29.65 -13.30
CA MET A 912 -10.29 29.51 -12.81
C MET A 912 -11.28 30.35 -13.64
N ARG A 913 -10.93 31.60 -13.94
CA ARG A 913 -11.79 32.51 -14.74
C ARG A 913 -11.88 32.08 -16.20
N LEU A 914 -10.79 31.56 -16.78
CA LEU A 914 -10.80 30.97 -18.13
C LEU A 914 -11.67 29.71 -18.19
N SER A 915 -11.55 28.84 -17.18
CA SER A 915 -12.37 27.63 -17.08
C SER A 915 -13.86 27.94 -16.93
N TYR A 916 -14.22 29.01 -16.21
CA TYR A 916 -15.60 29.50 -16.12
C TYR A 916 -16.18 29.98 -17.46
N PHE A 917 -15.40 30.69 -18.28
CA PHE A 917 -15.89 31.26 -19.54
C PHE A 917 -15.77 30.34 -20.77
N LEU A 918 -14.75 29.47 -20.80
CA LEU A 918 -14.33 28.72 -22.00
C LEU A 918 -14.14 27.21 -21.75
N GLY A 919 -14.06 26.76 -20.49
CA GLY A 919 -13.78 25.37 -20.12
C GLY A 919 -12.30 25.08 -19.85
N ALA A 920 -12.02 23.89 -19.29
CA ALA A 920 -10.68 23.51 -18.81
C ALA A 920 -9.60 23.47 -19.90
N ASP A 921 -9.98 23.16 -21.15
CA ASP A 921 -9.07 23.12 -22.30
C ASP A 921 -8.40 24.48 -22.62
N TYR A 922 -8.96 25.58 -22.11
CA TYR A 922 -8.49 26.96 -22.33
C TYR A 922 -7.68 27.54 -21.15
N GLN A 923 -7.20 26.71 -20.23
CA GLN A 923 -6.28 27.16 -19.18
C GLN A 923 -4.89 27.51 -19.75
N LEU A 924 -4.11 28.29 -18.99
CA LEU A 924 -2.71 28.58 -19.26
C LEU A 924 -1.82 27.56 -18.57
N GLY A 925 -0.79 27.08 -19.26
CA GLY A 925 0.29 26.29 -18.66
C GLY A 925 1.39 27.10 -17.98
N GLU A 926 2.07 26.47 -17.03
CA GLU A 926 3.22 26.98 -16.29
C GLU A 926 4.38 27.47 -17.20
N GLY A 927 4.49 26.92 -18.42
CA GLY A 927 5.45 27.36 -19.44
C GLY A 927 5.24 28.79 -19.96
N PHE A 928 4.15 29.50 -19.60
CA PHE A 928 4.06 30.95 -19.75
C PHE A 928 4.97 31.72 -18.76
N PHE A 929 5.18 31.17 -17.57
CA PHE A 929 5.86 31.84 -16.45
C PHE A 929 7.30 31.35 -16.25
N LEU A 930 7.62 30.13 -16.66
CA LEU A 930 8.94 29.51 -16.56
C LEU A 930 9.94 29.92 -17.66
N GLN A 931 9.60 30.87 -18.54
CA GLN A 931 10.46 31.25 -19.67
C GLN A 931 11.73 31.96 -19.20
N SER A 932 12.91 31.47 -19.60
CA SER A 932 14.20 32.04 -19.22
C SER A 932 14.29 33.52 -19.65
N PRO A 933 14.66 34.45 -18.75
CA PRO A 933 14.19 35.83 -18.85
C PRO A 933 15.16 36.77 -19.59
N ASP A 934 14.65 37.96 -19.93
CA ASP A 934 15.49 39.14 -20.02
C ASP A 934 16.19 39.38 -18.65
N LYS A 935 17.17 40.30 -18.55
CA LYS A 935 17.88 40.57 -17.28
C LYS A 935 17.00 41.06 -16.12
N ASP A 936 15.71 41.27 -16.38
CA ASP A 936 14.68 41.71 -15.47
C ASP A 936 13.47 40.76 -15.62
N SER A 937 13.15 40.04 -14.54
CA SER A 937 12.05 39.08 -14.48
C SER A 937 10.68 39.76 -14.51
N PHE A 938 10.56 41.01 -14.05
CA PHE A 938 9.30 41.76 -14.13
C PHE A 938 9.04 42.22 -15.56
N ILE A 939 10.05 42.78 -16.26
CA ILE A 939 9.92 43.11 -17.70
C ILE A 939 9.58 41.87 -18.53
N SER A 940 10.12 40.70 -18.16
CA SER A 940 9.76 39.42 -18.79
C SER A 940 8.27 39.07 -18.58
N LEU A 941 7.73 39.26 -17.37
CA LEU A 941 6.30 39.10 -17.08
C LEU A 941 5.41 40.13 -17.79
N CYS A 942 5.82 41.41 -17.84
CA CYS A 942 5.16 42.47 -18.62
C CYS A 942 5.01 42.05 -20.08
N ARG A 943 6.10 41.50 -20.65
CA ARG A 943 6.18 41.03 -22.02
C ARG A 943 5.32 39.80 -22.27
N VAL A 944 5.34 38.79 -21.39
CA VAL A 944 4.44 37.63 -21.46
C VAL A 944 2.97 38.08 -21.49
N PHE A 945 2.58 39.02 -20.62
CA PHE A 945 1.20 39.50 -20.59
C PHE A 945 0.81 40.25 -21.86
N ARG A 946 1.63 41.19 -22.32
CA ARG A 946 1.29 42.06 -23.47
C ARG A 946 1.45 41.38 -24.83
N GLU A 947 2.48 40.56 -25.01
CA GLU A 947 2.87 40.01 -26.32
C GLU A 947 2.42 38.55 -26.53
N GLN A 948 2.03 37.84 -25.47
CA GLN A 948 1.57 36.44 -25.56
C GLN A 948 0.15 36.26 -25.03
N LEU A 949 -0.12 36.62 -23.76
CA LEU A 949 -1.41 36.35 -23.12
C LEU A 949 -2.54 37.20 -23.72
N VAL A 950 -2.40 38.53 -23.78
CA VAL A 950 -3.46 39.41 -24.30
C VAL A 950 -3.88 39.04 -25.73
N PRO A 951 -2.96 38.85 -26.70
CA PRO A 951 -3.33 38.39 -28.05
C PRO A 951 -4.00 37.01 -28.08
N LEU A 952 -3.64 36.11 -27.16
CA LEU A 952 -4.28 34.80 -27.02
C LEU A 952 -5.71 34.91 -26.46
N LEU A 953 -5.92 35.78 -25.47
CA LEU A 953 -7.26 36.10 -24.95
C LEU A 953 -8.13 36.80 -26.00
N GLU A 954 -7.58 37.74 -26.78
CA GLU A 954 -8.29 38.37 -27.90
C GLU A 954 -8.70 37.35 -28.97
N LYS A 955 -7.85 36.35 -29.27
CA LYS A 955 -8.17 35.22 -30.16
C LYS A 955 -9.26 34.31 -29.58
N TRP A 956 -9.20 33.96 -28.29
CA TRP A 956 -10.16 33.05 -27.65
C TRP A 956 -11.53 33.66 -27.39
N PHE A 957 -11.63 34.98 -27.27
CA PHE A 957 -12.87 35.70 -27.01
C PHE A 957 -13.46 36.43 -28.24
N ASP A 958 -12.98 36.14 -29.45
CA ASP A 958 -13.38 36.83 -30.70
C ASP A 958 -13.29 38.38 -30.59
N GLY A 959 -12.35 38.89 -29.79
CA GLY A 959 -12.19 40.31 -29.49
C GLY A 959 -13.17 40.90 -28.45
N ASP A 960 -13.91 40.08 -27.68
CA ASP A 960 -14.75 40.53 -26.56
C ASP A 960 -13.89 40.95 -25.36
N ILE A 961 -13.39 42.19 -25.42
CA ILE A 961 -12.56 42.82 -24.38
C ILE A 961 -13.29 42.89 -23.02
N GLU A 962 -14.63 42.83 -22.97
CA GLU A 962 -15.33 42.84 -21.68
C GLU A 962 -15.11 41.53 -20.90
N ARG A 963 -15.06 40.38 -21.60
CA ARG A 963 -14.66 39.10 -20.98
C ARG A 963 -13.20 39.09 -20.56
N ILE A 964 -12.32 39.68 -21.38
CA ILE A 964 -10.90 39.83 -21.04
C ILE A 964 -10.73 40.66 -19.76
N ARG A 965 -11.52 41.74 -19.59
CA ARG A 965 -11.56 42.51 -18.33
C ARG A 965 -11.97 41.66 -17.14
N TYR A 966 -12.99 40.81 -17.27
CA TYR A 966 -13.42 39.91 -16.19
C TYR A 966 -12.35 38.87 -15.84
N VAL A 967 -11.64 38.30 -16.83
CA VAL A 967 -10.49 37.40 -16.59
C VAL A 967 -9.36 38.12 -15.85
N LEU A 968 -9.00 39.33 -16.27
CA LEU A 968 -7.95 40.16 -15.66
C LEU A 968 -8.39 40.94 -14.40
N GLY A 969 -9.61 40.72 -13.89
CA GLY A 969 -10.14 41.38 -12.69
C GLY A 969 -10.40 42.88 -12.82
N ASP A 970 -10.27 43.47 -14.01
CA ASP A 970 -10.36 44.92 -14.32
C ASP A 970 -11.75 45.55 -14.03
N ASN A 971 -12.71 44.75 -13.60
CA ASN A 971 -14.02 45.18 -13.09
C ASN A 971 -14.03 45.42 -11.56
N GLY A 972 -13.13 44.78 -10.80
CA GLY A 972 -13.01 44.95 -9.34
C GLY A 972 -12.00 46.02 -8.92
N LYS A 973 -11.05 46.36 -9.80
CA LYS A 973 -9.94 47.27 -9.50
C LYS A 973 -10.42 48.69 -9.21
N SER A 974 -10.13 49.17 -8.01
CA SER A 974 -10.49 50.53 -7.55
C SER A 974 -9.60 51.64 -8.13
N ARG A 975 -8.46 51.28 -8.75
CA ARG A 975 -7.43 52.20 -9.24
C ARG A 975 -7.37 52.23 -10.77
N PRO A 976 -7.62 53.40 -11.42
CA PRO A 976 -7.53 53.51 -12.88
C PRO A 976 -6.14 53.16 -13.46
N ASP A 977 -5.09 53.26 -12.66
CA ASP A 977 -3.71 52.93 -13.02
C ASP A 977 -3.33 51.45 -12.85
N THR A 978 -4.21 50.61 -12.29
CA THR A 978 -4.03 49.14 -12.20
C THR A 978 -4.92 48.35 -13.18
N ILE A 979 -5.80 49.03 -13.91
CA ILE A 979 -6.68 48.48 -14.95
C ILE A 979 -5.93 48.38 -16.29
N PHE A 980 -5.91 47.19 -16.90
CA PHE A 980 -5.28 46.95 -18.21
C PHE A 980 -6.13 47.44 -19.38
N PHE A 981 -7.45 47.28 -19.32
CA PHE A 981 -8.40 47.76 -20.33
C PHE A 981 -9.39 48.76 -19.75
N GLN A 982 -9.12 50.04 -19.99
CA GLN A 982 -9.95 51.14 -19.50
C GLN A 982 -11.22 51.31 -20.35
N GLU A 983 -12.34 51.56 -19.68
CA GLU A 983 -13.64 51.82 -20.30
C GLU A 983 -13.76 53.29 -20.72
N ILE A 984 -14.09 53.53 -21.99
CA ILE A 984 -14.37 54.84 -22.55
C ILE A 984 -15.90 54.97 -22.69
N PRO A 985 -16.56 55.79 -21.87
CA PRO A 985 -18.01 55.96 -21.95
C PRO A 985 -18.42 56.67 -23.24
N PHE A 986 -19.62 56.35 -23.74
CA PHE A 986 -20.22 57.01 -24.89
C PHE A 986 -20.29 58.53 -24.70
N ARG A 987 -20.13 59.29 -25.80
CA ARG A 987 -20.23 60.75 -25.81
C ARG A 987 -21.14 61.19 -26.94
N ASP A 988 -22.18 61.96 -26.64
CA ASP A 988 -23.00 62.60 -27.66
C ASP A 988 -22.12 63.52 -28.53
N GLY A 989 -22.08 63.22 -29.84
CA GLY A 989 -21.16 63.84 -30.80
C GLY A 989 -19.97 62.97 -31.24
N LEU A 990 -19.83 61.74 -30.73
CA LEU A 990 -18.85 60.76 -31.25
C LEU A 990 -19.09 60.43 -32.73
N PHE A 991 -20.36 60.31 -33.13
CA PHE A 991 -20.80 60.11 -34.51
C PHE A 991 -21.39 61.40 -35.09
N LYS A 992 -21.37 61.53 -36.42
CA LYS A 992 -21.85 62.72 -37.15
C LYS A 992 -23.24 62.48 -37.74
N GLY A 993 -24.21 63.28 -37.34
CA GLY A 993 -25.61 63.20 -37.78
C GLY A 993 -26.55 62.93 -36.62
N GLU A 994 -27.85 62.82 -36.91
CA GLU A 994 -28.84 62.31 -35.96
C GLU A 994 -28.71 60.78 -35.89
N LEU A 995 -28.60 60.24 -34.68
CA LEU A 995 -28.60 58.79 -34.44
C LEU A 995 -30.06 58.30 -34.32
N PRO A 996 -30.43 57.16 -34.92
CA PRO A 996 -31.75 56.55 -34.71
C PRO A 996 -32.01 56.23 -33.23
N ASP A 997 -33.27 56.24 -32.80
CA ASP A 997 -33.67 55.84 -31.44
C ASP A 997 -33.32 54.36 -31.13
N SER A 998 -33.11 53.54 -32.16
CA SER A 998 -32.65 52.15 -32.06
C SER A 998 -31.13 52.00 -32.03
N PHE A 999 -30.37 53.10 -31.88
CA PHE A 999 -28.91 53.05 -31.80
C PHE A 999 -28.46 52.72 -30.38
N ASP A 1000 -27.71 51.64 -30.24
CA ASP A 1000 -27.13 51.22 -28.97
C ASP A 1000 -26.11 52.26 -28.45
N LYS A 1001 -26.49 52.94 -27.36
CA LYS A 1001 -25.64 53.88 -26.61
C LYS A 1001 -25.01 53.27 -25.36
N GLU A 1002 -25.36 52.03 -25.02
CA GLU A 1002 -24.83 51.29 -23.88
C GLU A 1002 -23.55 50.54 -24.25
N ARG A 1003 -23.34 50.26 -25.55
CA ARG A 1003 -22.12 49.69 -26.10
C ARG A 1003 -20.86 50.48 -25.71
N ARG A 1004 -20.07 49.85 -24.84
CA ARG A 1004 -18.79 50.36 -24.35
C ARG A 1004 -17.71 50.33 -25.44
N ILE A 1005 -16.74 51.23 -25.31
CA ILE A 1005 -15.48 51.21 -26.07
C ILE A 1005 -14.35 50.98 -25.06
N TYR A 1006 -13.43 50.07 -25.38
CA TYR A 1006 -12.30 49.74 -24.51
C TYR A 1006 -10.98 50.23 -25.09
N ARG A 1007 -10.02 50.52 -24.21
CA ARG A 1007 -8.66 50.92 -24.59
C ARG A 1007 -7.63 50.25 -23.69
N CYS A 1008 -6.63 49.62 -24.31
CA CYS A 1008 -5.43 49.13 -23.65
C CYS A 1008 -4.66 50.29 -22.97
N ASN A 1009 -4.28 50.06 -21.71
CA ASN A 1009 -3.51 50.93 -20.85
C ASN A 1009 -2.09 50.38 -20.68
N GLU A 1010 -1.18 50.74 -21.59
CA GLU A 1010 0.23 50.27 -21.58
C GLU A 1010 0.91 50.47 -20.21
N ASP A 1011 0.61 51.56 -19.51
CA ASP A 1011 1.22 51.88 -18.22
C ASP A 1011 0.87 50.86 -17.12
N ALA A 1012 -0.30 50.19 -17.20
CA ALA A 1012 -0.69 49.16 -16.23
C ALA A 1012 0.17 47.89 -16.32
N PHE A 1013 0.73 47.56 -17.50
CA PHE A 1013 1.61 46.41 -17.66
C PHE A 1013 2.94 46.60 -16.93
N TYR A 1014 3.39 47.84 -16.70
CA TYR A 1014 4.62 48.15 -15.95
C TYR A 1014 4.35 48.50 -14.47
N ASN A 1015 3.15 48.20 -13.97
CA ASN A 1015 2.74 48.44 -12.59
C ASN A 1015 2.47 47.10 -11.87
N PRO A 1016 3.32 46.65 -10.92
CA PRO A 1016 3.14 45.36 -10.24
C PRO A 1016 1.78 45.20 -9.55
N LYS A 1017 1.15 46.28 -9.06
CA LYS A 1017 -0.15 46.20 -8.40
C LYS A 1017 -1.28 45.82 -9.37
N SER A 1018 -1.14 46.07 -10.69
CA SER A 1018 -2.07 45.58 -11.72
C SER A 1018 -2.20 44.06 -11.77
N TYR A 1019 -1.15 43.34 -11.38
CA TYR A 1019 -1.08 41.88 -11.36
C TYR A 1019 -1.54 41.31 -10.02
N ILE A 1020 -1.18 41.99 -8.92
CA ILE A 1020 -1.62 41.63 -7.58
C ILE A 1020 -3.15 41.82 -7.46
N ASP A 1021 -3.70 42.93 -7.99
CA ASP A 1021 -5.14 43.20 -8.11
C ASP A 1021 -5.90 42.24 -9.07
N ILE A 1022 -5.27 41.16 -9.55
CA ILE A 1022 -5.96 40.07 -10.27
C ILE A 1022 -6.49 39.03 -9.27
N TYR A 1023 -5.75 38.78 -8.18
CA TYR A 1023 -5.97 37.69 -7.23
C TYR A 1023 -6.25 38.11 -5.77
N ASP A 1024 -6.03 39.40 -5.45
CA ASP A 1024 -6.48 40.07 -4.22
C ASP A 1024 -7.84 40.76 -4.44
#